data_AF-A0A8I1MKA9-F1
#
_entry.id   AF-A0A8I1MKA9-F1
#
_cell.length_a   1.000
_cell.length_b   1.000
_cell.length_c   1.000
_cell.angle_alpha   90.00
_cell.angle_beta   90.00
_cell.angle_gamma   90.00
#
_symmetry.space_group_name_H-M   'P 1'
#
loop_
_entity.id
_entity.type
_entity.pdbx_description
1 polymer ?
#
loop_
_entity_poly.entity_id
_entity_poly.type
_entity_poly.pdbx_seq_one_letter_code
_entity_poly.pdbx_strand_id
1 'polypeptide(L)'
;MPHTLYLAPCSTGAGITSIALGLVSALDKRGIRVAFCKPIGQPTKEDEGPERSTHFIRERTNLNPVEPIALEDAERLISADRMDELMEKVVGNFHRSAGDADVVVVEGLVYTPDLPGGAELNRLLVRTLSADVILVGSLAGLTMEEFEDRLEFTARQYGGVESGPVIGCILNRVPDMKAKTFQDAASYVASRSRRLGHSEFPLIGAIPDNPTLTHPRAIDIARHLNAEVLYAGEIESRRVKNMTVLARTVPNLIHTFQAGAMLITPSDRYDVITAIALAALKAPIGGLILTGDLDLDDDMMKFCEPGWETGLPVLHVRSNSYNTATALSQMGSEVPADDLERVQLVMDHVSHFVDADWLAAHAALPVEARMSPAAFCYRITERAREFEKRIVLPEGTEPRTILAASLCAQRGIAKCVLLGPPDEIRRIADAQEIQLPSSLELVDPATIRGNYVAPLVEMRKHKGLTPKDAAELLEDTVWLGTVMLALGEVDGLVSGAVHSSANTIRPALQIIKTKPEAKAVSSIFFMCLPEQVLVYGDCAVNPDPDAETLADIALQSADSAERFGIPARVAMISYSTGHSGSGVDVDKVREATRIAKEKRPDLLLDGPLQYDAAAIADVAATKAPNSPVAGKATVYVFPDLNTGNTTYKAVQRSANVISIGPMLQGLKRPVNDLSRGALVEDIVYTIAITAIQAGQN
;
A
#
# COMPACT_ATOMS: atom_id res chain seq x y z
N MET A 1 -14.02 5.41 4.62
CA MET A 1 -12.79 5.10 3.86
C MET A 1 -13.06 5.50 2.42
N PRO A 2 -12.08 6.08 1.72
CA PRO A 2 -12.25 6.41 0.31
C PRO A 2 -12.40 5.15 -0.53
N HIS A 3 -13.01 5.29 -1.70
CA HIS A 3 -12.86 4.33 -2.80
C HIS A 3 -11.46 4.41 -3.36
N THR A 4 -10.75 3.29 -3.46
CA THR A 4 -9.39 3.27 -4.00
C THR A 4 -9.44 2.72 -5.42
N LEU A 5 -9.12 3.56 -6.42
CA LEU A 5 -9.04 3.17 -7.83
C LEU A 5 -7.57 2.95 -8.22
N TYR A 6 -7.17 1.71 -8.36
CA TYR A 6 -5.83 1.31 -8.79
C TYR A 6 -5.76 1.19 -10.30
N LEU A 7 -4.92 2.02 -10.93
CA LEU A 7 -4.65 1.92 -12.35
C LEU A 7 -3.58 0.87 -12.58
N ALA A 8 -3.94 -0.24 -13.23
CA ALA A 8 -3.01 -1.32 -13.54
C ALA A 8 -2.66 -1.31 -15.04
N PRO A 9 -1.38 -1.19 -15.41
CA PRO A 9 -1.00 -1.16 -16.82
C PRO A 9 -1.06 -2.56 -17.44
N CYS A 10 -1.59 -2.67 -18.66
CA CYS A 10 -1.59 -3.92 -19.45
C CYS A 10 -0.29 -4.11 -20.25
N SER A 11 0.52 -3.05 -20.41
CA SER A 11 1.78 -3.09 -21.17
C SER A 11 2.65 -1.86 -20.87
N THR A 12 3.93 -1.95 -21.21
CA THR A 12 4.82 -0.78 -21.27
C THR A 12 4.27 0.21 -22.31
N GLY A 13 4.22 1.50 -21.96
CA GLY A 13 3.65 2.53 -22.85
C GLY A 13 2.11 2.61 -22.86
N ALA A 14 1.42 1.99 -21.89
CA ALA A 14 -0.03 2.15 -21.71
C ALA A 14 -0.46 3.62 -21.45
N GLY A 15 0.49 4.49 -21.06
CA GLY A 15 0.23 5.90 -20.74
C GLY A 15 -0.46 6.08 -19.40
N ILE A 16 -0.12 5.24 -18.41
CA ILE A 16 -0.80 5.19 -17.10
C ILE A 16 -0.78 6.54 -16.38
N THR A 17 0.33 7.27 -16.42
CA THR A 17 0.46 8.60 -15.83
C THR A 17 -0.53 9.58 -16.46
N SER A 18 -0.60 9.65 -17.79
CA SER A 18 -1.58 10.50 -18.50
C SER A 18 -3.01 10.17 -18.12
N ILE A 19 -3.33 8.87 -18.01
CA ILE A 19 -4.66 8.40 -17.59
C ILE A 19 -4.95 8.78 -16.14
N ALA A 20 -3.97 8.63 -15.24
CA ALA A 20 -4.13 8.98 -13.83
C ALA A 20 -4.41 10.47 -13.63
N LEU A 21 -3.63 11.34 -14.29
CA LEU A 21 -3.80 12.79 -14.23
C LEU A 21 -5.16 13.21 -14.79
N GLY A 22 -5.57 12.64 -15.93
CA GLY A 22 -6.88 12.91 -16.52
C GLY A 22 -8.05 12.40 -15.69
N LEU A 23 -7.90 11.25 -15.02
CA LEU A 23 -8.91 10.70 -14.12
C LEU A 23 -9.11 11.58 -12.89
N VAL A 24 -8.01 12.04 -12.27
CA VAL A 24 -8.07 13.03 -11.18
C VAL A 24 -8.81 14.29 -11.64
N SER A 25 -8.46 14.82 -12.81
CA SER A 25 -9.13 15.99 -13.38
C SER A 25 -10.63 15.75 -13.63
N ALA A 26 -11.02 14.58 -14.13
CA ALA A 26 -12.41 14.23 -14.40
C ALA A 26 -13.26 14.16 -13.11
N LEU A 27 -12.72 13.55 -12.06
CA LEU A 27 -13.37 13.46 -10.75
C LEU A 27 -13.51 14.84 -10.10
N ASP A 28 -12.45 15.64 -10.12
CA ASP A 28 -12.44 17.01 -9.58
C ASP A 28 -13.46 17.92 -10.29
N LYS A 29 -13.53 17.86 -11.63
CA LYS A 29 -14.53 18.58 -12.44
C LYS A 29 -15.98 18.20 -12.11
N ARG A 30 -16.22 17.02 -11.54
CA ARG A 30 -17.54 16.56 -11.04
C ARG A 30 -17.80 16.91 -9.58
N GLY A 31 -16.86 17.58 -8.90
CA GLY A 31 -16.97 17.96 -7.50
C GLY A 31 -16.74 16.81 -6.52
N ILE A 32 -16.14 15.71 -6.97
CA ILE A 32 -15.77 14.58 -6.11
C ILE A 32 -14.44 14.91 -5.44
N ARG A 33 -14.36 14.77 -4.11
CA ARG A 33 -13.10 15.00 -3.39
C ARG A 33 -12.14 13.86 -3.72
N VAL A 34 -11.17 14.15 -4.57
CA VAL A 34 -10.20 13.16 -5.07
C VAL A 34 -8.83 13.39 -4.45
N ALA A 35 -8.11 12.31 -4.18
CA ALA A 35 -6.70 12.31 -3.85
C ALA A 35 -5.91 11.47 -4.86
N PHE A 36 -4.60 11.68 -4.89
CA PHE A 36 -3.69 10.94 -5.75
C PHE A 36 -2.60 10.27 -4.91
N CYS A 37 -2.23 9.05 -5.26
CA CYS A 37 -1.13 8.34 -4.62
C CYS A 37 -0.31 7.58 -5.66
N LYS A 38 1.01 7.82 -5.66
CA LYS A 38 1.97 6.94 -6.33
C LYS A 38 2.71 6.14 -5.26
N PRO A 39 2.59 4.81 -5.20
CA PRO A 39 3.21 4.03 -4.13
C PRO A 39 4.74 4.04 -4.20
N ILE A 40 5.30 3.83 -5.40
CA ILE A 40 6.74 3.70 -5.65
C ILE A 40 7.10 4.52 -6.88
N GLY A 41 8.21 5.26 -6.81
CA GLY A 41 8.72 6.08 -7.91
C GLY A 41 9.32 5.20 -9.01
N GLN A 42 9.18 5.61 -10.27
CA GLN A 42 9.80 4.95 -11.41
C GLN A 42 10.43 6.00 -12.34
N PRO A 43 11.54 6.64 -11.91
CA PRO A 43 12.22 7.63 -12.72
C PRO A 43 12.81 6.98 -13.98
N THR A 44 12.81 7.70 -15.09
CA THR A 44 13.58 7.32 -16.29
C THR A 44 15.01 7.85 -16.18
N LYS A 45 15.91 7.39 -17.06
CA LYS A 45 17.30 7.87 -17.11
C LYS A 45 17.44 9.37 -17.41
N GLU A 46 16.40 9.98 -17.96
CA GLU A 46 16.36 11.39 -18.34
C GLU A 46 15.75 12.27 -17.23
N ASP A 47 15.22 11.66 -16.17
CA ASP A 47 14.62 12.37 -15.06
C ASP A 47 15.70 12.79 -14.04
N GLU A 48 16.02 14.09 -13.98
CA GLU A 48 16.95 14.68 -12.98
C GLU A 48 16.22 15.47 -11.86
N GLY A 49 14.89 15.34 -11.79
CA GLY A 49 14.01 16.16 -10.95
C GLY A 49 13.12 15.38 -9.98
N PRO A 50 12.08 16.03 -9.41
CA PRO A 50 11.10 15.34 -8.57
C PRO A 50 10.33 14.28 -9.37
N GLU A 51 9.69 13.35 -8.67
CA GLU A 51 8.88 12.34 -9.35
C GLU A 51 7.73 13.01 -10.12
N ARG A 52 7.62 12.67 -11.41
CA ARG A 52 6.79 13.38 -12.38
C ARG A 52 5.31 13.39 -12.01
N SER A 53 4.73 12.23 -11.69
CA SER A 53 3.28 12.13 -11.47
C SER A 53 2.83 12.98 -10.28
N THR A 54 3.51 12.85 -9.15
CA THR A 54 3.23 13.62 -7.92
C THR A 54 3.54 15.11 -8.11
N HIS A 55 4.62 15.46 -8.81
CA HIS A 55 4.93 16.83 -9.18
C HIS A 55 3.82 17.45 -10.05
N PHE A 56 3.38 16.78 -11.10
CA PHE A 56 2.33 17.26 -12.00
C PHE A 56 1.01 17.50 -11.27
N ILE A 57 0.61 16.57 -10.39
CA ILE A 57 -0.58 16.75 -9.56
C ILE A 57 -0.43 17.99 -8.67
N ARG A 58 0.72 18.18 -8.03
CA ARG A 58 0.98 19.32 -7.14
C ARG A 58 0.96 20.67 -7.86
N GLU A 59 1.47 20.73 -9.10
CA GLU A 59 1.53 21.96 -9.90
C GLU A 59 0.21 22.28 -10.63
N ARG A 60 -0.60 21.26 -10.94
CA ARG A 60 -1.84 21.42 -11.74
C ARG A 60 -3.14 21.29 -10.96
N THR A 61 -3.07 20.89 -9.69
CA THR A 61 -4.24 20.75 -8.83
C THR A 61 -3.96 21.36 -7.46
N ASN A 62 -4.97 21.41 -6.59
CA ASN A 62 -4.79 21.81 -5.19
C ASN A 62 -4.39 20.63 -4.28
N LEU A 63 -4.08 19.47 -4.87
CA LEU A 63 -3.69 18.27 -4.13
C LEU A 63 -2.20 18.28 -3.82
N ASN A 64 -1.84 17.75 -2.65
CA ASN A 64 -0.45 17.62 -2.25
C ASN A 64 -0.13 16.15 -1.92
N PRO A 65 0.04 15.29 -2.94
CA PRO A 65 0.36 13.89 -2.73
C PRO A 65 1.74 13.77 -2.04
N VAL A 66 1.86 12.75 -1.18
CA VAL A 66 3.14 12.42 -0.54
C VAL A 66 4.09 11.88 -1.61
N GLU A 67 5.37 12.23 -1.48
CA GLU A 67 6.42 11.69 -2.34
C GLU A 67 6.43 10.15 -2.28
N PRO A 68 6.53 9.46 -3.43
CA PRO A 68 6.52 8.01 -3.46
C PRO A 68 7.77 7.43 -2.80
N ILE A 69 7.71 6.15 -2.44
CA ILE A 69 8.89 5.42 -1.99
C ILE A 69 9.89 5.38 -3.16
N ALA A 70 11.14 5.74 -2.90
CA ALA A 70 12.18 5.67 -3.92
C ALA A 70 12.35 4.22 -4.40
N LEU A 71 12.57 4.03 -5.71
CA LEU A 71 12.71 2.70 -6.31
C LEU A 71 13.82 1.88 -5.62
N GLU A 72 14.96 2.52 -5.37
CA GLU A 72 16.12 1.90 -4.70
C GLU A 72 15.79 1.42 -3.28
N ASP A 73 14.97 2.17 -2.54
CA ASP A 73 14.56 1.78 -1.19
C ASP A 73 13.56 0.61 -1.22
N ALA A 74 12.67 0.59 -2.21
CA ALA A 74 11.77 -0.54 -2.44
C ALA A 74 12.56 -1.80 -2.81
N GLU A 75 13.50 -1.70 -3.74
CA GLU A 75 14.39 -2.81 -4.14
C GLU A 75 15.20 -3.34 -2.97
N ARG A 76 15.74 -2.45 -2.12
CA ARG A 76 16.48 -2.84 -0.91
C ARG A 76 15.61 -3.65 0.04
N LEU A 77 14.35 -3.24 0.28
CA LEU A 77 13.43 -3.98 1.15
C LEU A 77 13.02 -5.32 0.54
N ILE A 78 12.76 -5.37 -0.76
CA ILE A 78 12.41 -6.60 -1.49
C ILE A 78 13.58 -7.59 -1.42
N SER A 79 14.80 -7.14 -1.70
CA SER A 79 16.00 -7.99 -1.67
C SER A 79 16.35 -8.52 -0.27
N ALA A 80 15.91 -7.82 0.78
CA ALA A 80 16.09 -8.19 2.18
C ALA A 80 14.92 -9.03 2.74
N ASP A 81 13.99 -9.50 1.91
CA ASP A 81 12.78 -10.25 2.31
C ASP A 81 11.89 -9.48 3.32
N ARG A 82 11.87 -8.14 3.22
CA ARG A 82 11.13 -7.22 4.09
C ARG A 82 9.95 -6.58 3.36
N MET A 83 9.17 -7.41 2.67
CA MET A 83 8.01 -6.96 1.89
C MET A 83 6.93 -6.33 2.79
N ASP A 84 6.71 -6.87 3.99
CA ASP A 84 5.71 -6.34 4.93
C ASP A 84 6.01 -4.90 5.36
N GLU A 85 7.29 -4.57 5.58
CA GLU A 85 7.71 -3.19 5.86
C GLU A 85 7.49 -2.26 4.66
N LEU A 86 7.75 -2.74 3.44
CA LEU A 86 7.47 -1.97 2.22
C LEU A 86 5.97 -1.67 2.13
N MET A 87 5.11 -2.67 2.38
CA MET A 87 3.66 -2.49 2.35
C MET A 87 3.17 -1.57 3.49
N GLU A 88 3.74 -1.65 4.69
CA GLU A 88 3.44 -0.71 5.78
C GLU A 88 3.76 0.75 5.39
N LYS A 89 4.93 0.98 4.77
CA LYS A 89 5.31 2.30 4.23
C LYS A 89 4.36 2.78 3.14
N VAL A 90 3.96 1.89 2.23
CA VAL A 90 2.97 2.20 1.18
C VAL A 90 1.65 2.63 1.81
N VAL A 91 1.15 1.90 2.81
CA VAL A 91 -0.10 2.26 3.49
C VAL A 91 0.03 3.59 4.22
N GLY A 92 1.16 3.87 4.86
CA GLY A 92 1.43 5.16 5.49
C GLY A 92 1.45 6.32 4.50
N ASN A 93 2.07 6.16 3.33
CA ASN A 93 2.05 7.16 2.25
C ASN A 93 0.65 7.34 1.66
N PHE A 94 -0.07 6.23 1.49
CA PHE A 94 -1.45 6.23 1.01
C PHE A 94 -2.38 7.01 1.95
N HIS A 95 -2.38 6.70 3.25
CA HIS A 95 -3.25 7.39 4.21
C HIS A 95 -2.96 8.89 4.31
N ARG A 96 -1.68 9.27 4.29
CA ARG A 96 -1.27 10.69 4.29
C ARG A 96 -1.68 11.42 3.01
N SER A 97 -1.63 10.73 1.86
CA SER A 97 -2.09 11.29 0.58
C SER A 97 -3.62 11.35 0.48
N ALA A 98 -4.32 10.36 1.05
CA ALA A 98 -5.77 10.22 0.95
C ALA A 98 -6.55 11.30 1.72
N GLY A 99 -6.09 11.67 2.93
CA GLY A 99 -6.76 12.67 3.75
C GLY A 99 -8.25 12.36 3.97
N ASP A 100 -9.12 13.34 3.67
CA ASP A 100 -10.57 13.24 3.76
C ASP A 100 -11.27 12.97 2.41
N ALA A 101 -10.51 12.52 1.40
CA ALA A 101 -11.03 12.27 0.05
C ALA A 101 -12.13 11.19 0.03
N ASP A 102 -13.01 11.30 -0.96
CA ASP A 102 -14.02 10.29 -1.30
C ASP A 102 -13.42 9.20 -2.20
N VAL A 103 -12.47 9.58 -3.07
CA VAL A 103 -11.80 8.67 -4.01
C VAL A 103 -10.29 8.91 -3.99
N VAL A 104 -9.48 7.84 -3.99
CA VAL A 104 -8.03 7.92 -4.20
C VAL A 104 -7.69 7.23 -5.52
N VAL A 105 -7.09 7.98 -6.45
CA VAL A 105 -6.50 7.43 -7.68
C VAL A 105 -5.08 6.98 -7.37
N VAL A 106 -4.83 5.69 -7.50
CA VAL A 106 -3.51 5.08 -7.28
C VAL A 106 -2.88 4.74 -8.63
N GLU A 107 -1.76 5.38 -8.96
CA GLU A 107 -0.98 5.04 -10.16
C GLU A 107 -0.16 3.77 -9.87
N GLY A 108 -0.51 2.68 -10.55
CA GLY A 108 0.22 1.42 -10.44
C GLY A 108 1.55 1.42 -11.18
N LEU A 109 2.35 0.38 -10.93
CA LEU A 109 3.71 0.28 -11.44
C LEU A 109 3.72 -0.25 -12.87
N VAL A 110 4.50 0.41 -13.73
CA VAL A 110 4.77 -0.04 -15.10
C VAL A 110 5.78 -1.17 -15.07
N TYR A 111 5.55 -2.19 -15.89
CA TYR A 111 6.50 -3.29 -16.08
C TYR A 111 7.76 -2.78 -16.78
N THR A 112 8.85 -2.72 -16.02
CA THR A 112 10.19 -2.38 -16.48
C THR A 112 11.14 -3.55 -16.23
N PRO A 113 12.19 -3.74 -17.06
CA PRO A 113 13.21 -4.75 -16.80
C PRO A 113 13.90 -4.56 -15.44
N ASP A 114 13.97 -3.31 -14.98
CA ASP A 114 14.64 -2.91 -13.73
C ASP A 114 13.86 -3.34 -12.47
N LEU A 115 12.57 -3.66 -12.58
CA LEU A 115 11.76 -4.17 -11.47
C LEU A 115 11.25 -5.61 -11.73
N PRO A 116 12.11 -6.63 -11.56
CA PRO A 116 11.70 -8.03 -11.65
C PRO A 116 10.56 -8.31 -10.67
N GLY A 117 9.47 -8.93 -11.14
CA GLY A 117 8.31 -9.23 -10.30
C GLY A 117 7.32 -8.07 -10.11
N GLY A 118 7.40 -7.00 -10.91
CA GLY A 118 6.44 -5.87 -10.83
C GLY A 118 4.95 -6.27 -10.90
N ALA A 119 4.62 -7.38 -11.55
CA ALA A 119 3.25 -7.93 -11.57
C ALA A 119 2.79 -8.48 -10.21
N GLU A 120 3.68 -9.15 -9.48
CA GLU A 120 3.40 -9.62 -8.13
C GLU A 120 3.26 -8.43 -7.17
N LEU A 121 4.16 -7.44 -7.30
CA LEU A 121 4.12 -6.23 -6.50
C LEU A 121 2.83 -5.44 -6.73
N ASN A 122 2.39 -5.25 -7.98
CA ASN A 122 1.10 -4.62 -8.28
C ASN A 122 -0.08 -5.36 -7.63
N ARG A 123 -0.10 -6.70 -7.66
CA ARG A 123 -1.17 -7.48 -6.99
C ARG A 123 -1.14 -7.27 -5.48
N LEU A 124 0.05 -7.24 -4.89
CA LEU A 124 0.20 -7.03 -3.46
C LEU A 124 -0.25 -5.61 -3.07
N LEU A 125 0.07 -4.60 -3.86
CA LEU A 125 -0.40 -3.22 -3.68
C LEU A 125 -1.94 -3.13 -3.73
N VAL A 126 -2.55 -3.75 -4.75
CA VAL A 126 -4.02 -3.80 -4.90
C VAL A 126 -4.69 -4.41 -3.67
N ARG A 127 -4.18 -5.56 -3.20
CA ARG A 127 -4.70 -6.24 -2.00
C ARG A 127 -4.49 -5.39 -0.74
N THR A 128 -3.29 -4.86 -0.58
CA THR A 128 -2.89 -4.05 0.58
C THR A 128 -3.75 -2.80 0.73
N LEU A 129 -4.05 -2.14 -0.38
CA LEU A 129 -4.86 -0.93 -0.42
C LEU A 129 -6.37 -1.21 -0.55
N SER A 130 -6.77 -2.49 -0.63
CA SER A 130 -8.15 -2.93 -0.89
C SER A 130 -8.77 -2.18 -2.06
N ALA A 131 -8.03 -2.11 -3.17
CA ALA A 131 -8.35 -1.26 -4.29
C ALA A 131 -9.14 -1.98 -5.39
N ASP A 132 -10.06 -1.26 -6.00
CA ASP A 132 -10.68 -1.64 -7.26
C ASP A 132 -9.71 -1.35 -8.41
N VAL A 133 -9.59 -2.29 -9.35
CA VAL A 133 -8.61 -2.25 -10.42
C VAL A 133 -9.24 -1.78 -11.72
N ILE A 134 -8.67 -0.73 -12.29
CA ILE A 134 -8.95 -0.27 -13.65
C ILE A 134 -7.75 -0.63 -14.53
N LEU A 135 -7.99 -1.48 -15.53
CA LEU A 135 -6.96 -1.87 -16.47
C LEU A 135 -6.72 -0.75 -17.49
N VAL A 136 -5.46 -0.33 -17.64
CA VAL A 136 -5.06 0.70 -18.60
C VAL A 136 -4.24 0.07 -19.70
N GLY A 137 -4.73 0.13 -20.94
CA GLY A 137 -4.04 -0.42 -22.10
C GLY A 137 -3.99 0.56 -23.26
N SER A 138 -2.98 0.43 -24.13
CA SER A 138 -2.84 1.20 -25.36
C SER A 138 -3.23 0.36 -26.57
N LEU A 139 -4.06 0.90 -27.47
CA LEU A 139 -4.42 0.27 -28.75
C LEU A 139 -3.43 0.62 -29.88
N ALA A 140 -2.44 1.46 -29.60
CA ALA A 140 -1.47 1.90 -30.62
C ALA A 140 -0.70 0.71 -31.22
N GLY A 141 -0.84 0.53 -32.54
CA GLY A 141 -0.13 -0.50 -33.29
C GLY A 141 -0.63 -1.94 -33.06
N LEU A 142 -1.78 -2.11 -32.39
CA LEU A 142 -2.39 -3.42 -32.13
C LEU A 142 -3.74 -3.55 -32.84
N THR A 143 -4.12 -4.79 -33.14
CA THR A 143 -5.50 -5.13 -33.46
C THR A 143 -6.36 -5.18 -32.19
N MET A 144 -7.68 -5.09 -32.35
CA MET A 144 -8.61 -5.17 -31.21
C MET A 144 -8.52 -6.53 -30.48
N GLU A 145 -8.32 -7.61 -31.23
CA GLU A 145 -8.19 -8.97 -30.70
C GLU A 145 -6.93 -9.13 -29.84
N GLU A 146 -5.76 -8.69 -30.34
CA GLU A 146 -4.51 -8.71 -29.57
C GLU A 146 -4.60 -7.87 -28.28
N PHE A 147 -5.35 -6.76 -28.33
CA PHE A 147 -5.60 -5.93 -27.16
C PHE A 147 -6.47 -6.65 -26.13
N GLU A 148 -7.59 -7.25 -26.56
CA GLU A 148 -8.50 -8.01 -25.68
C GLU A 148 -7.79 -9.18 -25.00
N ASP A 149 -6.94 -9.91 -25.72
CA ASP A 149 -6.15 -11.01 -25.17
C ASP A 149 -5.18 -10.53 -24.07
N ARG A 150 -4.51 -9.38 -24.28
CA ARG A 150 -3.62 -8.78 -23.27
C ARG A 150 -4.40 -8.31 -22.05
N LEU A 151 -5.58 -7.73 -22.26
CA LEU A 151 -6.45 -7.27 -21.19
C LEU A 151 -6.92 -8.47 -20.35
N GLU A 152 -7.38 -9.55 -20.98
CA GLU A 152 -7.82 -10.75 -20.28
C GLU A 152 -6.66 -11.40 -19.50
N PHE A 153 -5.49 -11.52 -20.13
CA PHE A 153 -4.30 -12.03 -19.45
C PHE A 153 -3.97 -11.21 -18.20
N THR A 154 -4.03 -9.88 -18.31
CA THR A 154 -3.78 -8.97 -17.18
C THR A 154 -4.88 -9.08 -16.12
N ALA A 155 -6.16 -9.16 -16.51
CA ALA A 155 -7.28 -9.31 -15.58
C ALA A 155 -7.15 -10.58 -14.72
N ARG A 156 -6.75 -11.71 -15.33
CA ARG A 156 -6.54 -12.98 -14.61
C ARG A 156 -5.48 -12.88 -13.52
N GLN A 157 -4.48 -12.00 -13.68
CA GLN A 157 -3.48 -11.77 -12.65
C GLN A 157 -4.06 -11.19 -11.37
N TYR A 158 -5.17 -10.46 -11.46
CA TYR A 158 -5.88 -9.88 -10.33
C TYR A 158 -7.05 -10.75 -9.85
N GLY A 159 -7.29 -11.93 -10.43
CA GLY A 159 -8.42 -12.80 -10.08
C GLY A 159 -9.53 -12.86 -11.13
N GLY A 160 -9.36 -12.18 -12.27
CA GLY A 160 -10.32 -12.18 -13.37
C GLY A 160 -11.36 -11.06 -13.28
N VAL A 161 -12.29 -11.06 -14.24
CA VAL A 161 -13.29 -10.00 -14.43
C VAL A 161 -14.57 -10.24 -13.63
N GLU A 162 -14.95 -11.49 -13.40
CA GLU A 162 -16.24 -11.83 -12.75
C GLU A 162 -16.16 -11.85 -11.22
N SER A 163 -14.99 -12.20 -10.67
CA SER A 163 -14.79 -12.45 -9.23
C SER A 163 -13.56 -11.73 -8.64
N GLY A 164 -12.81 -11.02 -9.47
CA GLY A 164 -11.65 -10.22 -9.05
C GLY A 164 -12.02 -8.77 -8.73
N PRO A 165 -11.05 -7.97 -8.25
CA PRO A 165 -11.22 -6.55 -8.00
C PRO A 165 -11.26 -5.72 -9.30
N VAL A 166 -11.27 -6.35 -10.48
CA VAL A 166 -11.19 -5.65 -11.76
C VAL A 166 -12.58 -5.12 -12.14
N ILE A 167 -12.73 -3.80 -12.10
CA ILE A 167 -14.03 -3.12 -12.31
C ILE A 167 -14.24 -2.60 -13.73
N GLY A 168 -13.18 -2.53 -14.53
CA GLY A 168 -13.27 -2.06 -15.91
C GLY A 168 -11.92 -1.73 -16.53
N CYS A 169 -11.95 -1.05 -17.68
CA CYS A 169 -10.74 -0.62 -18.38
C CYS A 169 -10.82 0.76 -19.01
N ILE A 170 -9.64 1.35 -19.24
CA ILE A 170 -9.44 2.57 -20.01
C ILE A 170 -8.52 2.23 -21.19
N LEU A 171 -9.02 2.52 -22.39
CA LEU A 171 -8.30 2.35 -23.64
C LEU A 171 -7.64 3.66 -24.01
N ASN A 172 -6.33 3.66 -24.12
CA ASN A 172 -5.53 4.79 -24.55
C ASN A 172 -5.15 4.65 -26.04
N ARG A 173 -4.92 5.78 -26.71
CA ARG A 173 -4.49 5.88 -28.11
C ARG A 173 -5.42 5.13 -29.08
N VAL A 174 -6.72 5.35 -28.94
CA VAL A 174 -7.74 4.79 -29.85
C VAL A 174 -7.58 5.46 -31.23
N PRO A 175 -7.50 4.71 -32.35
CA PRO A 175 -7.25 5.28 -33.68
C PRO A 175 -8.31 6.24 -34.24
N ASP A 176 -9.43 6.44 -33.55
CA ASP A 176 -10.53 7.29 -34.03
C ASP A 176 -10.28 8.78 -33.77
N MET A 177 -9.51 9.41 -34.66
CA MET A 177 -9.22 10.85 -34.59
C MET A 177 -10.45 11.76 -34.80
N LYS A 178 -11.64 11.22 -35.09
CA LYS A 178 -12.87 12.02 -35.31
C LYS A 178 -13.78 12.06 -34.09
N ALA A 179 -13.54 11.22 -33.09
CA ALA A 179 -14.35 11.20 -31.88
C ALA A 179 -14.29 12.56 -31.16
N LYS A 180 -15.46 13.10 -30.81
CA LYS A 180 -15.57 14.39 -30.10
C LYS A 180 -16.00 14.21 -28.65
N THR A 181 -16.55 13.05 -28.31
CA THR A 181 -17.05 12.72 -26.97
C THR A 181 -16.62 11.31 -26.60
N PHE A 182 -16.66 10.99 -25.31
CA PHE A 182 -16.50 9.61 -24.84
C PHE A 182 -17.46 8.64 -25.55
N GLN A 183 -18.73 9.01 -25.75
CA GLN A 183 -19.73 8.14 -26.39
C GLN A 183 -19.38 7.81 -27.85
N ASP A 184 -18.79 8.75 -28.59
CA ASP A 184 -18.32 8.51 -29.97
C ASP A 184 -17.20 7.44 -29.95
N ALA A 185 -16.19 7.64 -29.09
CA ALA A 185 -15.05 6.74 -28.97
C ALA A 185 -15.47 5.36 -28.43
N ALA A 186 -16.38 5.32 -27.46
CA ALA A 186 -16.94 4.08 -26.91
C ALA A 186 -17.70 3.29 -27.98
N SER A 187 -18.46 3.98 -28.85
CA SER A 187 -19.17 3.35 -29.97
C SER A 187 -18.19 2.77 -31.00
N TYR A 188 -17.07 3.46 -31.28
CA TYR A 188 -16.01 2.95 -32.15
C TYR A 188 -15.38 1.66 -31.62
N VAL A 189 -15.15 1.58 -30.30
CA VAL A 189 -14.62 0.40 -29.62
C VAL A 189 -15.66 -0.72 -29.66
N ALA A 190 -16.90 -0.44 -29.26
CA ALA A 190 -17.99 -1.41 -29.23
C ALA A 190 -18.27 -2.04 -30.61
N SER A 191 -18.11 -1.29 -31.71
CA SER A 191 -18.32 -1.83 -33.06
C SER A 191 -17.22 -2.81 -33.53
N ARG A 192 -16.08 -2.86 -32.84
CA ARG A 192 -14.91 -3.67 -33.21
C ARG A 192 -14.55 -4.72 -32.16
N SER A 193 -14.97 -4.48 -30.93
CA SER A 193 -14.77 -5.37 -29.80
C SER A 193 -15.87 -6.42 -29.74
N ARG A 194 -15.52 -7.61 -29.27
CA ARG A 194 -16.53 -8.64 -28.94
C ARG A 194 -16.96 -8.59 -27.47
N ARG A 195 -16.21 -7.85 -26.63
CA ARG A 195 -16.31 -7.89 -25.16
C ARG A 195 -16.48 -6.51 -24.52
N LEU A 196 -15.81 -5.49 -25.06
CA LEU A 196 -15.79 -4.13 -24.53
C LEU A 196 -16.91 -3.29 -25.14
N GLY A 197 -17.55 -2.47 -24.31
CA GLY A 197 -18.73 -1.69 -24.72
C GLY A 197 -20.05 -2.48 -24.66
N HIS A 198 -20.01 -3.69 -24.10
CA HIS A 198 -21.17 -4.51 -23.75
C HIS A 198 -21.20 -4.74 -22.23
N SER A 199 -22.34 -5.18 -21.67
CA SER A 199 -22.59 -5.20 -20.22
C SER A 199 -21.69 -6.12 -19.37
N GLU A 200 -20.84 -6.94 -19.99
CA GLU A 200 -19.96 -7.89 -19.28
C GLU A 200 -18.71 -7.22 -18.69
N PHE A 201 -18.18 -6.16 -19.32
CA PHE A 201 -16.99 -5.47 -18.80
C PHE A 201 -17.01 -3.95 -19.10
N PRO A 202 -17.10 -3.10 -18.05
CA PRO A 202 -17.20 -1.65 -18.23
C PRO A 202 -16.00 -1.04 -18.97
N LEU A 203 -16.30 -0.28 -20.02
CA LEU A 203 -15.38 0.64 -20.67
C LEU A 203 -15.47 1.99 -19.96
N ILE A 204 -14.50 2.30 -19.09
CA ILE A 204 -14.48 3.50 -18.25
C ILE A 204 -13.90 4.69 -19.04
N GLY A 205 -13.08 4.43 -20.06
CA GLY A 205 -12.53 5.48 -20.91
C GLY A 205 -12.03 4.97 -22.24
N ALA A 206 -12.12 5.81 -23.26
CA ALA A 206 -11.67 5.52 -24.62
C ALA A 206 -11.02 6.78 -25.20
N ILE A 207 -9.72 6.94 -24.98
CA ILE A 207 -8.96 8.16 -25.29
C ILE A 207 -8.44 8.10 -26.72
N PRO A 208 -8.90 8.98 -27.64
CA PRO A 208 -8.40 9.04 -29.00
C PRO A 208 -6.92 9.42 -29.06
N ASP A 209 -6.20 8.84 -30.02
CA ASP A 209 -4.81 9.20 -30.30
C ASP A 209 -4.76 10.65 -30.80
N ASN A 210 -3.96 11.47 -30.12
CA ASN A 210 -3.80 12.88 -30.45
C ASN A 210 -2.31 13.22 -30.56
N PRO A 211 -1.76 13.30 -31.79
CA PRO A 211 -0.34 13.57 -32.01
C PRO A 211 0.14 14.90 -31.40
N THR A 212 -0.76 15.87 -31.21
CA THR A 212 -0.39 17.16 -30.62
C THR A 212 0.05 17.04 -29.16
N LEU A 213 -0.43 16.02 -28.45
CA LEU A 213 -0.06 15.73 -27.06
C LEU A 213 1.26 14.98 -26.94
N THR A 214 1.89 14.60 -28.06
CA THR A 214 3.17 13.88 -28.08
C THR A 214 4.34 14.71 -28.62
N HIS A 215 4.08 15.94 -29.09
CA HIS A 215 5.13 16.78 -29.67
C HIS A 215 6.08 17.34 -28.59
N PRO A 216 7.38 16.99 -28.62
CA PRO A 216 8.35 17.56 -27.69
C PRO A 216 8.65 19.03 -28.04
N ARG A 217 9.27 19.75 -27.10
CA ARG A 217 9.87 21.06 -27.37
C ARG A 217 11.26 20.88 -27.98
N ALA A 218 11.75 21.91 -28.66
CA ALA A 218 13.11 21.93 -29.16
C ALA A 218 14.14 21.80 -28.01
N ILE A 219 13.86 22.31 -26.81
CA ILE A 219 14.73 22.14 -25.63
C ILE A 219 14.83 20.68 -25.19
N ASP A 220 13.73 19.93 -25.25
CA ASP A 220 13.70 18.52 -24.86
C ASP A 220 14.58 17.69 -25.79
N ILE A 221 14.54 18.01 -27.09
CA ILE A 221 15.41 17.41 -28.10
C ILE A 221 16.89 17.77 -27.86
N ALA A 222 17.17 19.05 -27.54
CA ALA A 222 18.54 19.48 -27.26
C ALA A 222 19.12 18.74 -26.04
N ARG A 223 18.34 18.59 -24.96
CA ARG A 223 18.71 17.83 -23.76
C ARG A 223 18.95 16.35 -24.08
N HIS A 224 18.01 15.70 -24.77
CA HIS A 224 18.13 14.28 -25.14
C HIS A 224 19.39 13.99 -25.99
N LEU A 225 19.72 14.90 -26.92
CA LEU A 225 20.90 14.74 -27.78
C LEU A 225 22.20 15.24 -27.14
N ASN A 226 22.14 15.85 -25.95
CA ASN A 226 23.23 16.62 -25.36
C ASN A 226 23.83 17.63 -26.38
N ALA A 227 22.94 18.33 -27.07
CA ALA A 227 23.29 19.22 -28.16
C ALA A 227 23.83 20.56 -27.67
N GLU A 228 24.81 21.11 -28.39
CA GLU A 228 25.25 22.48 -28.23
C GLU A 228 24.21 23.41 -28.84
N VAL A 229 23.73 24.39 -28.06
CA VAL A 229 22.76 25.38 -28.52
C VAL A 229 23.49 26.56 -29.14
N LEU A 230 23.59 26.59 -30.47
CA LEU A 230 24.25 27.68 -31.20
C LEU A 230 23.37 28.94 -31.23
N TYR A 231 22.06 28.76 -31.34
CA TYR A 231 21.10 29.85 -31.24
C TYR A 231 19.83 29.37 -30.55
N ALA A 232 19.48 29.99 -29.42
CA ALA A 232 18.36 29.54 -28.60
C ALA A 232 17.00 29.85 -29.26
N GLY A 233 16.79 31.04 -29.82
CA GLY A 233 15.47 31.42 -30.34
C GLY A 233 14.35 31.15 -29.32
N GLU A 234 13.26 30.52 -29.75
CA GLU A 234 12.14 30.10 -28.88
C GLU A 234 12.25 28.64 -28.41
N ILE A 235 13.47 28.14 -28.16
CA ILE A 235 13.73 26.71 -27.83
C ILE A 235 12.87 26.14 -26.69
N GLU A 236 12.52 26.97 -25.70
CA GLU A 236 11.74 26.62 -24.51
C GLU A 236 10.24 26.37 -24.77
N SER A 237 9.70 26.84 -25.90
CA SER A 237 8.27 26.71 -26.21
C SER A 237 8.01 26.13 -27.60
N ARG A 238 9.01 26.12 -28.49
CA ARG A 238 8.88 25.66 -29.88
C ARG A 238 8.60 24.17 -29.95
N ARG A 239 7.37 23.79 -30.34
CA ARG A 239 6.93 22.39 -30.49
C ARG A 239 7.38 21.79 -31.82
N VAL A 240 7.94 20.58 -31.75
CA VAL A 240 8.38 19.80 -32.90
C VAL A 240 7.33 18.77 -33.28
N LYS A 241 6.77 18.91 -34.47
CA LYS A 241 5.70 18.06 -35.01
C LYS A 241 6.23 16.87 -35.79
N ASN A 242 7.32 17.07 -36.51
CA ASN A 242 7.97 16.04 -37.31
C ASN A 242 9.47 16.32 -37.37
N MET A 243 10.25 15.27 -37.64
CA MET A 243 11.70 15.33 -37.74
C MET A 243 12.11 14.79 -39.11
N THR A 244 12.95 15.52 -39.85
CA THR A 244 13.35 15.14 -41.21
C THR A 244 14.85 15.26 -41.41
N VAL A 245 15.47 14.18 -41.88
CA VAL A 245 16.87 14.18 -42.32
C VAL A 245 16.97 14.67 -43.77
N LEU A 246 17.75 15.73 -43.98
CA LEU A 246 17.86 16.41 -45.27
C LEU A 246 19.04 15.86 -46.08
N ALA A 247 18.75 14.86 -46.93
CA ALA A 247 19.74 14.21 -47.79
C ALA A 247 19.64 14.60 -49.29
N ARG A 248 18.69 15.46 -49.67
CA ARG A 248 18.44 15.85 -51.07
C ARG A 248 18.91 17.27 -51.37
N THR A 249 18.82 17.69 -52.64
CA THR A 249 19.07 19.07 -53.06
C THR A 249 17.90 19.98 -52.69
N VAL A 250 18.15 21.28 -52.47
CA VAL A 250 17.14 22.25 -51.99
C VAL A 250 15.80 22.21 -52.75
N PRO A 251 15.73 22.18 -54.09
CA PRO A 251 14.45 22.14 -54.82
C PRO A 251 13.57 20.94 -54.44
N ASN A 252 14.20 19.84 -54.02
CA ASN A 252 13.53 18.61 -53.60
C ASN A 252 13.22 18.57 -52.10
N LEU A 253 13.64 19.57 -51.31
CA LEU A 253 13.43 19.66 -49.87
C LEU A 253 12.42 20.72 -49.46
N ILE A 254 12.07 21.69 -50.32
CA ILE A 254 11.19 22.82 -49.96
C ILE A 254 9.87 22.36 -49.31
N HIS A 255 9.30 21.25 -49.77
CA HIS A 255 8.06 20.70 -49.22
C HIS A 255 8.15 20.23 -47.75
N THR A 256 9.35 20.00 -47.22
CA THR A 256 9.58 19.58 -45.83
C THR A 256 9.78 20.78 -44.89
N PHE A 257 9.96 21.99 -45.41
CA PHE A 257 10.13 23.21 -44.62
C PHE A 257 8.77 23.73 -44.14
N GLN A 258 8.17 23.00 -43.20
CA GLN A 258 6.84 23.26 -42.67
C GLN A 258 6.88 23.71 -41.22
N ALA A 259 5.80 24.35 -40.77
CA ALA A 259 5.66 24.79 -39.39
C ALA A 259 5.82 23.61 -38.41
N GLY A 260 6.75 23.75 -37.46
CA GLY A 260 7.08 22.73 -36.46
C GLY A 260 7.97 21.58 -36.96
N ALA A 261 8.54 21.65 -38.17
CA ALA A 261 9.51 20.66 -38.64
C ALA A 261 10.88 20.86 -37.97
N MET A 262 11.45 19.80 -37.39
CA MET A 262 12.85 19.75 -36.96
C MET A 262 13.69 19.19 -38.12
N LEU A 263 14.60 20.01 -38.62
CA LEU A 263 15.35 19.74 -39.83
C LEU A 263 16.78 19.34 -39.48
N ILE A 264 17.23 18.19 -39.95
CA ILE A 264 18.54 17.62 -39.60
C ILE A 264 19.43 17.64 -40.85
N THR A 265 20.58 18.31 -40.79
CA THR A 265 21.51 18.38 -41.93
C THR A 265 22.97 18.47 -41.47
N PRO A 266 23.94 17.95 -42.24
CA PRO A 266 25.35 18.17 -41.97
C PRO A 266 25.75 19.65 -41.94
N SER A 267 26.68 20.03 -41.07
CA SER A 267 27.12 21.43 -40.89
C SER A 267 27.71 22.06 -42.17
N ASP A 268 28.20 21.26 -43.11
CA ASP A 268 28.79 21.71 -44.38
C ASP A 268 27.78 21.91 -45.52
N ARG A 269 26.49 21.62 -45.29
CA ARG A 269 25.40 21.84 -46.26
C ARG A 269 24.89 23.28 -46.26
N TYR A 270 25.79 24.23 -46.56
CA TYR A 270 25.48 25.67 -46.56
C TYR A 270 24.31 26.05 -47.49
N ASP A 271 24.12 25.33 -48.60
CA ASP A 271 22.98 25.50 -49.51
C ASP A 271 21.64 25.24 -48.81
N VAL A 272 21.58 24.20 -47.99
CA VAL A 272 20.39 23.80 -47.23
C VAL A 272 20.17 24.72 -46.04
N ILE A 273 21.23 25.03 -45.28
CA ILE A 273 21.17 25.92 -44.12
C ILE A 273 20.60 27.28 -44.52
N THR A 274 21.10 27.86 -45.61
CA THR A 274 20.60 29.13 -46.16
C THR A 274 19.13 29.03 -46.57
N ALA A 275 18.74 27.94 -47.21
CA ALA A 275 17.36 27.72 -47.62
C ALA A 275 16.40 27.59 -46.42
N ILE A 276 16.85 26.98 -45.33
CA ILE A 276 16.09 26.87 -44.07
C ILE A 276 15.94 28.24 -43.41
N ALA A 277 17.02 29.03 -43.33
CA ALA A 277 16.97 30.38 -42.79
C ALA A 277 15.95 31.25 -43.55
N LEU A 278 15.93 31.15 -44.89
CA LEU A 278 14.93 31.82 -45.72
C LEU A 278 13.50 31.28 -45.52
N ALA A 279 13.35 29.97 -45.28
CA ALA A 279 12.06 29.36 -45.01
C ALA A 279 11.48 29.78 -43.65
N ALA A 280 12.35 29.97 -42.64
CA ALA A 280 11.97 30.42 -41.30
C ALA A 280 11.28 31.79 -41.32
N LEU A 281 11.67 32.68 -42.24
CA LEU A 281 11.01 33.97 -42.47
C LEU A 281 9.53 33.85 -42.88
N LYS A 282 9.11 32.69 -43.38
CA LYS A 282 7.75 32.44 -43.90
C LYS A 282 6.91 31.51 -43.04
N ALA A 283 7.55 30.63 -42.27
CA ALA A 283 6.87 29.65 -41.44
C ALA A 283 7.69 29.37 -40.16
N PRO A 284 7.03 29.14 -39.02
CA PRO A 284 7.72 28.84 -37.76
C PRO A 284 8.27 27.41 -37.79
N ILE A 285 9.47 27.24 -38.34
CA ILE A 285 10.21 25.97 -38.36
C ILE A 285 10.50 25.53 -36.91
N GLY A 286 10.39 24.23 -36.64
CA GLY A 286 10.53 23.67 -35.29
C GLY A 286 11.96 23.73 -34.74
N GLY A 287 12.95 23.62 -35.63
CA GLY A 287 14.37 23.72 -35.28
C GLY A 287 15.28 23.26 -36.41
N LEU A 288 16.57 23.57 -36.29
CA LEU A 288 17.64 23.07 -37.14
C LEU A 288 18.66 22.33 -36.28
N ILE A 289 18.97 21.08 -36.62
CA ILE A 289 20.07 20.31 -36.04
C ILE A 289 21.18 20.18 -37.09
N LEU A 290 22.32 20.77 -36.78
CA LEU A 290 23.57 20.61 -37.50
C LEU A 290 24.29 19.39 -36.96
N THR A 291 24.69 18.48 -37.85
CA THR A 291 25.34 17.22 -37.49
C THR A 291 26.77 17.17 -38.02
N GLY A 292 27.69 16.62 -37.23
CA GLY A 292 29.07 16.37 -37.66
C GLY A 292 30.10 16.99 -36.72
N ASP A 293 31.37 16.80 -37.04
CA ASP A 293 32.50 17.32 -36.28
C ASP A 293 32.87 18.77 -36.65
N LEU A 294 32.35 19.27 -37.78
CA LEU A 294 32.59 20.62 -38.27
C LEU A 294 31.63 21.63 -37.62
N ASP A 295 32.22 22.70 -37.07
CA ASP A 295 31.45 23.87 -36.62
C ASP A 295 30.95 24.66 -37.83
N LEU A 296 29.83 25.36 -37.66
CA LEU A 296 29.31 26.26 -38.69
C LEU A 296 30.17 27.54 -38.73
N ASP A 297 30.60 27.92 -39.94
CA ASP A 297 31.41 29.12 -40.17
C ASP A 297 30.71 30.41 -39.67
N ASP A 298 31.49 31.32 -39.06
CA ASP A 298 31.00 32.56 -38.46
C ASP A 298 30.33 33.50 -39.47
N ASP A 299 30.82 33.55 -40.71
CA ASP A 299 30.23 34.38 -41.76
C ASP A 299 28.91 33.77 -42.23
N MET A 300 28.80 32.44 -42.26
CA MET A 300 27.54 31.75 -42.52
C MET A 300 26.52 31.97 -41.40
N MET A 301 26.95 31.94 -40.13
CA MET A 301 26.09 32.26 -38.99
C MET A 301 25.49 33.66 -39.09
N LYS A 302 26.32 34.67 -39.40
CA LYS A 302 25.88 36.06 -39.62
C LYS A 302 24.99 36.20 -40.85
N PHE A 303 25.32 35.54 -41.95
CA PHE A 303 24.53 35.63 -43.18
C PHE A 303 23.10 35.13 -42.98
N CYS A 304 22.93 34.09 -42.16
CA CYS A 304 21.62 33.49 -41.88
C CYS A 304 20.88 34.11 -40.68
N GLU A 305 21.47 35.14 -40.04
CA GLU A 305 20.93 35.82 -38.84
C GLU A 305 19.45 36.20 -38.93
N PRO A 306 18.94 36.79 -40.04
CA PRO A 306 17.52 37.12 -40.14
C PRO A 306 16.59 35.90 -40.00
N GLY A 307 17.06 34.71 -40.38
CA GLY A 307 16.31 33.46 -40.20
C GLY A 307 16.30 32.99 -38.74
N TRP A 308 17.43 33.12 -38.03
CA TRP A 308 17.54 32.78 -36.61
C TRP A 308 16.68 33.71 -35.75
N GLU A 309 16.67 35.00 -36.05
CA GLU A 309 15.90 36.04 -35.35
C GLU A 309 14.37 35.83 -35.39
N THR A 310 13.87 34.96 -36.26
CA THR A 310 12.46 34.51 -36.23
C THR A 310 12.11 33.66 -35.00
N GLY A 311 13.09 33.39 -34.14
CA GLY A 311 12.98 32.49 -33.00
C GLY A 311 13.24 31.03 -33.37
N LEU A 312 13.97 30.76 -34.46
CA LEU A 312 14.34 29.41 -34.90
C LEU A 312 15.47 28.85 -34.03
N PRO A 313 15.27 27.75 -33.28
CA PRO A 313 16.35 27.12 -32.54
C PRO A 313 17.37 26.46 -33.49
N VAL A 314 18.66 26.68 -33.26
CA VAL A 314 19.77 26.06 -34.00
C VAL A 314 20.63 25.29 -33.02
N LEU A 315 20.72 23.98 -33.25
CA LEU A 315 21.40 23.00 -32.41
C LEU A 315 22.55 22.38 -33.18
N HIS A 316 23.60 21.98 -32.47
CA HIS A 316 24.73 21.27 -33.04
C HIS A 316 25.03 20.00 -32.25
N VAL A 317 25.23 18.90 -32.96
CA VAL A 317 25.60 17.60 -32.40
C VAL A 317 26.80 17.03 -33.14
N ARG A 318 27.75 16.47 -32.38
CA ARG A 318 28.98 15.89 -32.94
C ARG A 318 28.76 14.56 -33.67
N SER A 319 27.59 13.96 -33.54
CA SER A 319 27.25 12.71 -34.22
C SER A 319 26.79 12.97 -35.66
N ASN A 320 26.88 11.96 -36.52
CA ASN A 320 26.38 12.05 -37.90
C ASN A 320 24.84 12.01 -37.95
N SER A 321 24.27 12.34 -39.12
CA SER A 321 22.81 12.42 -39.28
C SER A 321 22.06 11.11 -39.03
N TYR A 322 22.68 9.94 -39.30
CA TYR A 322 22.07 8.64 -39.05
C TYR A 322 21.98 8.33 -37.55
N ASN A 323 23.09 8.52 -36.82
CA ASN A 323 23.13 8.32 -35.38
C ASN A 323 22.22 9.32 -34.66
N THR A 324 22.18 10.57 -35.11
CA THR A 324 21.27 11.60 -34.59
C THR A 324 19.81 11.18 -34.77
N ALA A 325 19.42 10.76 -35.98
CA ALA A 325 18.05 10.32 -36.25
C ALA A 325 17.67 9.07 -35.45
N THR A 326 18.62 8.16 -35.24
CA THR A 326 18.42 6.96 -34.42
C THR A 326 18.20 7.32 -32.97
N ALA A 327 19.02 8.21 -32.39
CA ALA A 327 18.85 8.71 -31.03
C ALA A 327 17.48 9.37 -30.87
N LEU A 328 17.10 10.29 -31.77
CA LEU A 328 15.79 10.93 -31.77
C LEU A 328 14.62 9.93 -31.86
N SER A 329 14.77 8.83 -32.60
CA SER A 329 13.73 7.79 -32.67
C SER A 329 13.58 6.97 -31.38
N GLN A 330 14.60 7.00 -30.52
CA GLN A 330 14.62 6.35 -29.20
C GLN A 330 14.19 7.31 -28.07
N MET A 331 13.96 8.59 -28.38
CA MET A 331 13.47 9.57 -27.41
C MET A 331 12.11 9.14 -26.84
N GLY A 332 12.00 9.24 -25.52
CA GLY A 332 10.76 8.96 -24.79
C GLY A 332 9.59 9.84 -25.25
N SER A 333 8.37 9.33 -25.06
CA SER A 333 7.14 10.11 -25.32
C SER A 333 6.57 10.77 -24.06
N GLU A 334 7.23 10.54 -22.93
CA GLU A 334 6.90 11.08 -21.63
C GLU A 334 6.92 12.61 -21.64
N VAL A 335 6.15 13.19 -20.73
CA VAL A 335 6.10 14.65 -20.56
C VAL A 335 7.23 15.04 -19.59
N PRO A 336 8.15 15.93 -19.98
CA PRO A 336 9.16 16.47 -19.07
C PRO A 336 8.52 17.17 -17.86
N ALA A 337 9.18 17.10 -16.70
CA ALA A 337 8.65 17.66 -15.44
C ALA A 337 8.34 19.17 -15.51
N ASP A 338 9.09 19.92 -16.32
CA ASP A 338 8.93 21.36 -16.53
C ASP A 338 7.92 21.73 -17.65
N ASP A 339 7.36 20.76 -18.37
CA ASP A 339 6.38 20.98 -19.45
C ASP A 339 4.94 20.96 -18.95
N LEU A 340 4.66 21.86 -17.99
CA LEU A 340 3.36 21.91 -17.34
C LEU A 340 2.22 22.20 -18.33
N GLU A 341 2.47 22.95 -19.41
CA GLU A 341 1.47 23.27 -20.44
C GLU A 341 0.95 21.99 -21.13
N ARG A 342 1.87 21.10 -21.54
CA ARG A 342 1.52 19.84 -22.17
C ARG A 342 0.76 18.93 -21.22
N VAL A 343 1.14 18.92 -19.93
CA VAL A 343 0.41 18.18 -18.91
C VAL A 343 -1.04 18.63 -18.80
N GLN A 344 -1.30 19.95 -18.80
CA GLN A 344 -2.65 20.48 -18.73
C GLN A 344 -3.49 20.03 -19.94
N LEU A 345 -2.92 20.09 -21.15
CA LEU A 345 -3.58 19.61 -22.36
C LEU A 345 -3.90 18.11 -22.30
N VAL A 346 -2.99 17.30 -21.75
CA VAL A 346 -3.19 15.86 -21.55
C VAL A 346 -4.32 15.61 -20.54
N MET A 347 -4.32 16.31 -19.40
CA MET A 347 -5.37 16.21 -18.39
C MET A 347 -6.74 16.54 -18.97
N ASP A 348 -6.84 17.66 -19.69
CA ASP A 348 -8.10 18.09 -20.30
C ASP A 348 -8.59 17.11 -21.36
N HIS A 349 -7.70 16.66 -22.25
CA HIS A 349 -8.04 15.68 -23.29
C HIS A 349 -8.54 14.37 -22.66
N VAL A 350 -7.78 13.78 -21.74
CA VAL A 350 -8.16 12.51 -21.10
C VAL A 350 -9.47 12.67 -20.31
N SER A 351 -9.63 13.76 -19.54
CA SER A 351 -10.83 13.99 -18.73
C SER A 351 -12.13 14.06 -19.56
N HIS A 352 -12.02 14.43 -20.83
CA HIS A 352 -13.14 14.54 -21.76
C HIS A 352 -13.58 13.19 -22.36
N PHE A 353 -12.71 12.18 -22.30
CA PHE A 353 -12.92 10.85 -22.90
C PHE A 353 -13.01 9.73 -21.86
N VAL A 354 -13.33 10.08 -20.61
CA VAL A 354 -13.66 9.13 -19.53
C VAL A 354 -15.13 9.27 -19.12
N ASP A 355 -15.73 8.15 -18.69
CA ASP A 355 -17.10 8.09 -18.20
C ASP A 355 -17.20 8.64 -16.76
N ALA A 356 -17.31 9.96 -16.68
CA ALA A 356 -17.39 10.65 -15.39
C ALA A 356 -18.68 10.32 -14.62
N ASP A 357 -19.76 9.93 -15.29
CA ASP A 357 -21.03 9.56 -14.63
C ASP A 357 -20.91 8.18 -13.99
N TRP A 358 -20.31 7.22 -14.69
CA TRP A 358 -19.99 5.90 -14.13
C TRP A 358 -19.07 6.01 -12.92
N LEU A 359 -18.01 6.82 -13.01
CA LEU A 359 -17.07 7.04 -11.91
C LEU A 359 -17.75 7.64 -10.67
N ALA A 360 -18.65 8.61 -10.86
CA ALA A 360 -19.43 9.19 -9.77
C ALA A 360 -20.38 8.17 -9.13
N ALA A 361 -21.04 7.34 -9.95
CA ALA A 361 -21.92 6.29 -9.46
C ALA A 361 -21.16 5.23 -8.67
N HIS A 362 -19.98 4.82 -9.15
CA HIS A 362 -19.10 3.86 -8.46
C HIS A 362 -18.61 4.43 -7.13
N ALA A 363 -18.16 5.69 -7.10
CA ALA A 363 -17.73 6.37 -5.88
C ALA A 363 -18.84 6.51 -4.81
N ALA A 364 -20.11 6.42 -5.21
CA ALA A 364 -21.24 6.46 -4.28
C ALA A 364 -21.59 5.09 -3.66
N LEU A 365 -21.00 3.98 -4.15
CA LEU A 365 -21.25 2.64 -3.62
C LEU A 365 -20.69 2.51 -2.20
N PRO A 366 -21.29 1.66 -1.33
CA PRO A 366 -20.72 1.39 -0.02
C PRO A 366 -19.43 0.57 -0.15
N VAL A 367 -18.33 1.06 0.43
CA VAL A 367 -17.06 0.31 0.54
C VAL A 367 -17.18 -0.70 1.68
N GLU A 368 -17.05 -1.99 1.39
CA GLU A 368 -16.82 -2.99 2.44
C GLU A 368 -15.45 -2.76 3.07
N ALA A 369 -15.43 -2.31 4.32
CA ALA A 369 -14.20 -2.14 5.08
C ALA A 369 -13.52 -3.49 5.34
N ARG A 370 -12.54 -3.86 4.50
CA ARG A 370 -11.57 -4.91 4.78
C ARG A 370 -10.28 -4.25 5.23
N MET A 371 -9.67 -4.81 6.26
CA MET A 371 -8.40 -4.31 6.76
C MET A 371 -7.31 -5.28 6.37
N SER A 372 -6.44 -4.87 5.45
CA SER A 372 -5.27 -5.64 5.09
C SER A 372 -4.30 -5.76 6.27
N PRO A 373 -3.45 -6.79 6.31
CA PRO A 373 -2.38 -6.93 7.30
C PRO A 373 -1.53 -5.67 7.46
N ALA A 374 -0.99 -5.12 6.38
CA ALA A 374 -0.15 -3.94 6.43
C ALA A 374 -0.90 -2.70 6.95
N ALA A 375 -2.18 -2.53 6.58
CA ALA A 375 -2.99 -1.43 7.11
C ALA A 375 -3.33 -1.59 8.59
N PHE A 376 -3.53 -2.83 9.05
CA PHE A 376 -3.70 -3.14 10.46
C PHE A 376 -2.43 -2.83 11.25
N CYS A 377 -1.27 -3.34 10.79
CA CYS A 377 0.05 -3.09 11.38
C CYS A 377 0.38 -1.60 11.47
N TYR A 378 0.20 -0.86 10.37
CA TYR A 378 0.36 0.59 10.36
C TYR A 378 -0.52 1.26 11.41
N ARG A 379 -1.82 0.91 11.45
CA ARG A 379 -2.78 1.50 12.39
C ARG A 379 -2.44 1.23 13.86
N ILE A 380 -2.03 0.01 14.20
CA ILE A 380 -1.64 -0.31 15.58
C ILE A 380 -0.34 0.41 15.96
N THR A 381 0.62 0.54 15.04
CA THR A 381 1.84 1.30 15.25
C THR A 381 1.53 2.77 15.52
N GLU A 382 0.74 3.43 14.67
CA GLU A 382 0.36 4.83 14.85
C GLU A 382 -0.41 5.06 16.16
N ARG A 383 -1.40 4.22 16.46
CA ARG A 383 -2.18 4.37 17.70
C ARG A 383 -1.35 4.10 18.95
N ALA A 384 -0.38 3.19 18.91
CA ALA A 384 0.52 2.97 20.03
C ALA A 384 1.39 4.21 20.31
N ARG A 385 1.88 4.87 19.25
CA ARG A 385 2.67 6.12 19.35
C ARG A 385 1.91 7.24 20.08
N GLU A 386 0.61 7.36 19.83
CA GLU A 386 -0.24 8.40 20.46
C GLU A 386 -0.28 8.29 22.00
N PHE A 387 -0.11 7.09 22.57
CA PHE A 387 -0.25 6.86 24.02
C PHE A 387 1.07 6.91 24.80
N GLU A 388 2.22 6.77 24.15
CA GLU A 388 3.57 6.79 24.75
C GLU A 388 3.74 5.92 26.03
N LYS A 389 3.11 4.74 26.07
CA LYS A 389 3.06 3.89 27.27
C LYS A 389 4.38 3.19 27.61
N ARG A 390 4.61 2.98 28.91
CA ARG A 390 5.76 2.25 29.48
C ARG A 390 5.47 0.74 29.50
N ILE A 391 6.18 -0.04 28.68
CA ILE A 391 5.95 -1.49 28.56
C ILE A 391 7.16 -2.25 29.10
N VAL A 392 6.95 -3.08 30.12
CA VAL A 392 8.01 -3.92 30.70
C VAL A 392 8.16 -5.22 29.92
N LEU A 393 9.42 -5.59 29.68
CA LEU A 393 9.85 -6.78 28.96
C LEU A 393 10.72 -7.62 29.91
N PRO A 394 10.13 -8.61 30.60
CA PRO A 394 10.83 -9.45 31.58
C PRO A 394 11.99 -10.27 31.04
N GLU A 395 11.99 -10.52 29.73
CA GLU A 395 12.96 -11.39 29.04
C GLU A 395 14.09 -10.55 28.42
N GLY A 396 14.65 -9.62 29.20
CA GLY A 396 15.51 -8.54 28.70
C GLY A 396 16.85 -8.99 28.13
N THR A 397 17.27 -10.24 28.34
CA THR A 397 18.49 -10.84 27.78
C THR A 397 18.23 -11.69 26.54
N GLU A 398 16.98 -11.76 26.06
CA GLU A 398 16.62 -12.55 24.89
C GLU A 398 16.83 -11.73 23.59
N PRO A 399 17.58 -12.25 22.58
CA PRO A 399 17.99 -11.46 21.41
C PRO A 399 16.83 -10.84 20.60
N ARG A 400 15.73 -11.57 20.39
CA ARG A 400 14.58 -11.06 19.62
C ARG A 400 13.87 -9.95 20.40
N THR A 401 13.76 -10.09 21.71
CA THR A 401 13.18 -9.11 22.64
C THR A 401 14.00 -7.82 22.67
N ILE A 402 15.34 -7.94 22.70
CA ILE A 402 16.25 -6.78 22.61
C ILE A 402 16.08 -6.04 21.28
N LEU A 403 16.07 -6.79 20.16
CA LEU A 403 15.87 -6.20 18.84
C LEU A 403 14.50 -5.51 18.71
N ALA A 404 13.43 -6.18 19.15
CA ALA A 404 12.07 -5.63 19.14
C ALA A 404 11.97 -4.37 19.99
N ALA A 405 12.55 -4.35 21.20
CA ALA A 405 12.58 -3.18 22.06
C ALA A 405 13.34 -2.01 21.45
N SER A 406 14.47 -2.28 20.78
CA SER A 406 15.22 -1.28 20.01
C SER A 406 14.37 -0.70 18.88
N LEU A 407 13.73 -1.56 18.08
CA LEU A 407 12.84 -1.12 17.00
C LEU A 407 11.65 -0.31 17.51
N CYS A 408 11.01 -0.74 18.61
CA CYS A 408 9.93 0.01 19.25
C CYS A 408 10.38 1.39 19.72
N ALA A 409 11.58 1.50 20.31
CA ALA A 409 12.15 2.77 20.76
C ALA A 409 12.51 3.69 19.58
N GLN A 410 13.13 3.16 18.52
CA GLN A 410 13.46 3.93 17.30
C GLN A 410 12.20 4.42 16.57
N ARG A 411 11.17 3.58 16.51
CA ARG A 411 9.88 3.88 15.87
C ARG A 411 8.91 4.64 16.79
N GLY A 412 9.27 4.94 18.04
CA GLY A 412 8.41 5.66 19.00
C GLY A 412 7.15 4.91 19.43
N ILE A 413 7.09 3.58 19.29
CA ILE A 413 5.89 2.76 19.54
C ILE A 413 5.54 2.72 21.04
N ALA A 414 6.55 2.56 21.89
CA ALA A 414 6.40 2.47 23.34
C ALA A 414 7.72 2.79 24.05
N LYS A 415 7.64 3.17 25.33
CA LYS A 415 8.80 3.29 26.23
C LYS A 415 9.10 1.91 26.82
N CYS A 416 9.95 1.14 26.13
CA CYS A 416 10.29 -0.20 26.56
C CYS A 416 11.24 -0.20 27.78
N VAL A 417 10.97 -1.09 28.73
CA VAL A 417 11.80 -1.34 29.92
C VAL A 417 12.26 -2.79 29.90
N LEU A 418 13.55 -3.02 29.60
CA LEU A 418 14.14 -4.37 29.59
C LEU A 418 14.60 -4.75 31.00
N LEU A 419 14.12 -5.89 31.50
CA LEU A 419 14.58 -6.46 32.77
C LEU A 419 15.73 -7.44 32.52
N GLY A 420 16.93 -7.08 32.93
CA GLY A 420 18.12 -7.93 32.85
C GLY A 420 19.41 -7.18 33.23
N PRO A 421 20.53 -7.88 33.44
CA PRO A 421 21.80 -7.25 33.76
C PRO A 421 22.26 -6.33 32.60
N PRO A 422 22.43 -5.01 32.81
CA PRO A 422 22.67 -4.07 31.71
C PRO A 422 23.90 -4.40 30.86
N ASP A 423 24.97 -4.91 31.48
CA ASP A 423 26.20 -5.28 30.76
C ASP A 423 25.99 -6.52 29.88
N GLU A 424 25.14 -7.45 30.29
CA GLU A 424 24.78 -8.62 29.49
C GLU A 424 23.90 -8.24 28.29
N ILE A 425 22.92 -7.37 28.50
CA ILE A 425 22.05 -6.85 27.42
C ILE A 425 22.89 -6.16 26.35
N ARG A 426 23.82 -5.28 26.75
CA ARG A 426 24.71 -4.57 25.82
C ARG A 426 25.60 -5.54 25.02
N ARG A 427 26.20 -6.51 25.71
CA ARG A 427 27.03 -7.54 25.07
C ARG A 427 26.26 -8.36 24.02
N ILE A 428 24.99 -8.73 24.31
CA ILE A 428 24.15 -9.47 23.37
C ILE A 428 23.76 -8.58 22.18
N ALA A 429 23.42 -7.31 22.43
CA ALA A 429 23.11 -6.35 21.38
C ALA A 429 24.30 -6.15 20.43
N ASP A 430 25.51 -5.94 20.97
CA ASP A 430 26.74 -5.80 20.18
C ASP A 430 27.02 -7.05 19.33
N ALA A 431 26.83 -8.25 19.91
CA ALA A 431 27.02 -9.52 19.20
C ALA A 431 25.99 -9.77 18.07
N GLN A 432 24.87 -9.06 18.09
CA GLN A 432 23.81 -9.13 17.08
C GLN A 432 23.79 -7.88 16.19
N GLU A 433 24.78 -7.00 16.31
CA GLU A 433 24.88 -5.72 15.58
C GLU A 433 23.65 -4.79 15.81
N ILE A 434 23.02 -4.92 16.99
CA ILE A 434 21.84 -4.14 17.37
C ILE A 434 22.31 -2.84 18.04
N GLN A 435 22.01 -1.71 17.41
CA GLN A 435 22.19 -0.40 18.07
C GLN A 435 21.09 -0.18 19.10
N LEU A 436 21.46 -0.07 20.38
CA LEU A 436 20.55 0.24 21.48
C LEU A 436 20.31 1.76 21.56
N PRO A 437 19.07 2.26 21.37
CA PRO A 437 18.77 3.67 21.51
C PRO A 437 18.96 4.13 22.95
N SER A 438 19.38 5.38 23.15
CA SER A 438 19.53 5.97 24.49
C SER A 438 18.21 6.12 25.25
N SER A 439 17.07 6.07 24.53
CA SER A 439 15.73 6.10 25.09
C SER A 439 15.27 4.77 25.69
N LEU A 440 16.00 3.68 25.46
CA LEU A 440 15.66 2.34 25.96
C LEU A 440 16.11 2.17 27.41
N GLU A 441 15.18 1.85 28.30
CA GLU A 441 15.46 1.70 29.73
C GLU A 441 15.95 0.28 30.05
N LEU A 442 17.14 0.16 30.65
CA LEU A 442 17.72 -1.10 31.10
C LEU A 442 17.70 -1.14 32.63
N VAL A 443 17.00 -2.12 33.20
CA VAL A 443 16.83 -2.24 34.65
C VAL A 443 17.38 -3.58 35.12
N ASP A 444 18.36 -3.54 36.03
CA ASP A 444 18.90 -4.74 36.67
C ASP A 444 17.91 -5.27 37.73
N PRO A 445 17.31 -6.45 37.53
CA PRO A 445 16.35 -7.03 38.48
C PRO A 445 16.94 -7.19 39.88
N ALA A 446 18.23 -7.51 40.01
CA ALA A 446 18.89 -7.76 41.29
C ALA A 446 18.94 -6.50 42.17
N THR A 447 19.01 -5.33 41.54
CA THR A 447 19.11 -4.04 42.26
C THR A 447 17.76 -3.55 42.78
N ILE A 448 16.66 -3.89 42.09
CA ILE A 448 15.33 -3.37 42.40
C ILE A 448 14.44 -4.38 43.16
N ARG A 449 14.76 -5.68 43.12
CA ARG A 449 13.92 -6.78 43.67
C ARG A 449 13.44 -6.51 45.10
N GLY A 450 14.31 -6.00 45.96
CA GLY A 450 14.00 -5.74 47.37
C GLY A 450 12.82 -4.79 47.59
N ASN A 451 12.60 -3.86 46.66
CA ASN A 451 11.52 -2.86 46.77
C ASN A 451 10.12 -3.48 46.62
N TYR A 452 10.02 -4.67 46.00
CA TYR A 452 8.73 -5.29 45.64
C TYR A 452 8.30 -6.41 46.60
N VAL A 453 9.16 -6.80 47.55
CA VAL A 453 8.86 -7.88 48.52
C VAL A 453 7.66 -7.51 49.40
N ALA A 454 7.70 -6.35 50.04
CA ALA A 454 6.62 -5.91 50.93
C ALA A 454 5.28 -5.70 50.18
N PRO A 455 5.24 -5.04 49.00
CA PRO A 455 4.04 -4.98 48.17
C PRO A 455 3.45 -6.35 47.82
N LEU A 456 4.28 -7.31 47.39
CA LEU A 456 3.80 -8.63 46.99
C LEU A 456 3.20 -9.41 48.17
N VAL A 457 3.82 -9.31 49.35
CA VAL A 457 3.28 -9.90 50.59
C VAL A 457 1.91 -9.33 50.91
N GLU A 458 1.73 -8.01 50.82
CA GLU A 458 0.43 -7.39 51.13
C GLU A 458 -0.65 -7.80 50.13
N MET A 459 -0.35 -7.80 48.83
CA MET A 459 -1.29 -8.24 47.78
C MET A 459 -1.73 -9.71 47.96
N ARG A 460 -0.86 -10.56 48.50
CA ARG A 460 -1.09 -12.01 48.68
C ARG A 460 -1.25 -12.43 50.14
N LYS A 461 -1.48 -11.50 51.05
CA LYS A 461 -1.63 -11.75 52.50
C LYS A 461 -2.71 -12.79 52.83
N HIS A 462 -3.82 -12.75 52.11
CA HIS A 462 -4.92 -13.72 52.24
C HIS A 462 -4.54 -15.17 51.89
N LYS A 463 -3.41 -15.40 51.22
CA LYS A 463 -2.84 -16.72 50.92
C LYS A 463 -1.67 -17.09 51.84
N GLY A 464 -1.32 -16.23 52.81
CA GLY A 464 -0.25 -16.50 53.77
C GLY A 464 1.17 -16.41 53.19
N LEU A 465 1.39 -15.63 52.13
CA LEU A 465 2.72 -15.47 51.52
C LEU A 465 3.69 -14.80 52.51
N THR A 466 4.83 -15.45 52.80
CA THR A 466 5.86 -14.87 53.68
C THR A 466 6.83 -13.96 52.92
N PRO A 467 7.53 -13.01 53.59
CA PRO A 467 8.54 -12.19 52.93
C PRO A 467 9.66 -12.99 52.26
N LYS A 468 10.02 -14.15 52.83
CA LYS A 468 11.04 -15.04 52.26
C LYS A 468 10.54 -15.64 50.94
N ASP A 469 9.33 -16.22 50.94
CA ASP A 469 8.73 -16.80 49.74
C ASP A 469 8.48 -15.73 48.66
N ALA A 470 8.11 -14.51 49.07
CA ALA A 470 7.96 -13.39 48.16
C ALA A 470 9.29 -12.99 47.50
N ALA A 471 10.40 -12.99 48.24
CA ALA A 471 11.72 -12.72 47.68
C ALA A 471 12.16 -13.81 46.68
N GLU A 472 11.85 -15.08 46.96
CA GLU A 472 12.09 -16.22 46.06
C GLU A 472 11.22 -16.13 44.78
N LEU A 473 9.94 -15.72 44.89
CA LEU A 473 9.09 -15.52 43.72
C LEU A 473 9.58 -14.37 42.83
N LEU A 474 10.09 -13.29 43.42
CA LEU A 474 10.60 -12.12 42.69
C LEU A 474 11.97 -12.37 42.03
N GLU A 475 12.53 -13.58 42.15
CA GLU A 475 13.66 -13.98 41.30
C GLU A 475 13.25 -14.16 39.84
N ASP A 476 12.00 -14.55 39.61
CA ASP A 476 11.39 -14.61 38.29
C ASP A 476 11.04 -13.19 37.83
N THR A 477 11.63 -12.76 36.72
CA THR A 477 11.45 -11.41 36.17
C THR A 477 10.00 -11.15 35.74
N VAL A 478 9.22 -12.18 35.41
CA VAL A 478 7.80 -12.04 35.09
C VAL A 478 7.00 -11.66 36.33
N TRP A 479 7.31 -12.29 37.48
CA TRP A 479 6.71 -11.91 38.75
C TRP A 479 7.08 -10.48 39.15
N LEU A 480 8.37 -10.13 39.03
CA LEU A 480 8.85 -8.77 39.29
C LEU A 480 8.12 -7.75 38.42
N GLY A 481 8.10 -7.95 37.09
CA GLY A 481 7.40 -7.08 36.15
C GLY A 481 5.89 -7.00 36.41
N THR A 482 5.26 -8.08 36.87
CA THR A 482 3.83 -8.07 37.22
C THR A 482 3.56 -7.22 38.46
N VAL A 483 4.45 -7.23 39.46
CA VAL A 483 4.32 -6.36 40.64
C VAL A 483 4.57 -4.89 40.27
N MET A 484 5.58 -4.61 39.42
CA MET A 484 5.79 -3.26 38.85
C MET A 484 4.53 -2.76 38.15
N LEU A 485 3.91 -3.61 37.33
CA LEU A 485 2.66 -3.33 36.65
C LEU A 485 1.51 -3.13 37.64
N ALA A 486 1.44 -3.86 38.75
CA ALA A 486 0.39 -3.69 39.75
C ALA A 486 0.53 -2.36 40.52
N LEU A 487 1.77 -1.91 40.74
CA LEU A 487 2.09 -0.65 41.42
C LEU A 487 1.95 0.58 40.51
N GLY A 488 1.92 0.40 39.18
CA GLY A 488 1.75 1.50 38.21
C GLY A 488 3.05 2.19 37.83
N GLU A 489 4.18 1.51 38.02
CA GLU A 489 5.49 1.99 37.57
C GLU A 489 5.71 1.75 36.07
N VAL A 490 4.94 0.80 35.53
CA VAL A 490 4.81 0.49 34.10
C VAL A 490 3.33 0.32 33.77
N ASP A 491 2.99 0.52 32.49
CA ASP A 491 1.62 0.55 31.99
C ASP A 491 1.16 -0.79 31.42
N GLY A 492 2.10 -1.65 31.00
CA GLY A 492 1.82 -3.00 30.49
C GLY A 492 3.02 -3.93 30.52
N LEU A 493 2.79 -5.23 30.32
CA LEU A 493 3.80 -6.28 30.34
C LEU A 493 3.68 -7.20 29.12
N VAL A 494 4.81 -7.50 28.47
CA VAL A 494 4.91 -8.49 27.39
C VAL A 494 6.02 -9.49 27.70
N SER A 495 5.70 -10.79 27.69
CA SER A 495 6.62 -11.90 28.00
C SER A 495 6.20 -13.16 27.23
N GLY A 496 7.03 -14.20 27.18
CA GLY A 496 6.69 -15.52 26.61
C GLY A 496 7.61 -15.97 25.47
N ALA A 497 8.61 -15.16 25.09
CA ALA A 497 9.62 -15.54 24.12
C ALA A 497 10.49 -16.72 24.62
N VAL A 498 10.67 -16.84 25.94
CA VAL A 498 11.33 -17.99 26.60
C VAL A 498 10.46 -18.63 27.68
N HIS A 499 9.61 -17.86 28.37
CA HIS A 499 8.70 -18.39 29.38
C HIS A 499 7.53 -19.16 28.75
N SER A 500 6.91 -20.05 29.52
CA SER A 500 5.66 -20.68 29.09
C SER A 500 4.48 -19.74 29.32
N SER A 501 3.41 -19.86 28.51
CA SER A 501 2.17 -19.09 28.68
C SER A 501 1.62 -19.18 30.11
N ALA A 502 1.73 -20.35 30.74
CA ALA A 502 1.33 -20.53 32.13
C ALA A 502 2.15 -19.68 33.11
N ASN A 503 3.44 -19.46 32.86
CA ASN A 503 4.31 -18.61 33.68
C ASN A 503 4.01 -17.13 33.47
N THR A 504 3.61 -16.71 32.26
CA THR A 504 3.18 -15.33 31.98
C THR A 504 1.81 -15.01 32.60
N ILE A 505 0.84 -15.91 32.41
CA ILE A 505 -0.58 -15.66 32.78
C ILE A 505 -0.81 -15.83 34.29
N ARG A 506 -0.16 -16.80 34.94
CA ARG A 506 -0.36 -17.08 36.37
C ARG A 506 -0.14 -15.86 37.29
N PRO A 507 0.98 -15.12 37.22
CA PRO A 507 1.17 -13.94 38.08
C PRO A 507 0.15 -12.86 37.76
N ALA A 508 -0.21 -12.65 36.48
CA ALA A 508 -1.23 -11.69 36.08
C ALA A 508 -2.60 -11.99 36.71
N LEU A 509 -3.06 -13.24 36.66
CA LEU A 509 -4.31 -13.66 37.32
C LEU A 509 -4.25 -13.51 38.84
N GLN A 510 -3.08 -13.76 39.43
CA GLN A 510 -2.89 -13.75 40.87
C GLN A 510 -2.76 -12.36 41.48
N ILE A 511 -2.22 -11.40 40.74
CA ILE A 511 -1.93 -10.04 41.20
C ILE A 511 -2.89 -9.03 40.58
N ILE A 512 -2.95 -8.97 39.23
CA ILE A 512 -3.73 -7.98 38.48
C ILE A 512 -5.22 -8.27 38.54
N LYS A 513 -5.61 -9.56 38.40
CA LYS A 513 -6.99 -10.06 38.40
C LYS A 513 -7.85 -9.54 37.23
N THR A 514 -9.08 -10.03 37.13
CA THR A 514 -10.05 -9.64 36.11
C THR A 514 -10.72 -8.29 36.42
N LYS A 515 -11.21 -7.61 35.38
CA LYS A 515 -12.14 -6.49 35.49
C LYS A 515 -13.46 -6.95 36.14
N PRO A 516 -14.17 -6.08 36.89
CA PRO A 516 -15.41 -6.47 37.56
C PRO A 516 -16.48 -7.10 36.65
N GLU A 517 -16.54 -6.63 35.41
CA GLU A 517 -17.48 -7.06 34.38
C GLU A 517 -17.07 -8.34 33.64
N ALA A 518 -15.80 -8.75 33.73
CA ALA A 518 -15.27 -9.93 33.03
C ALA A 518 -15.33 -11.16 33.95
N LYS A 519 -16.01 -12.23 33.50
CA LYS A 519 -16.09 -13.49 34.25
C LYS A 519 -14.82 -14.32 34.13
N ALA A 520 -14.19 -14.26 32.96
CA ALA A 520 -12.94 -14.96 32.68
C ALA A 520 -11.97 -14.08 31.91
N VAL A 521 -10.68 -14.41 32.01
CA VAL A 521 -9.65 -13.91 31.10
C VAL A 521 -9.66 -14.81 29.87
N SER A 522 -9.64 -14.22 28.68
CA SER A 522 -9.54 -14.93 27.41
C SER A 522 -8.40 -14.39 26.59
N SER A 523 -8.09 -15.04 25.47
CA SER A 523 -7.11 -14.54 24.51
C SER A 523 -7.69 -14.44 23.11
N ILE A 524 -7.20 -13.46 22.35
CA ILE A 524 -7.41 -13.42 20.91
C ILE A 524 -6.09 -13.34 20.14
N PHE A 525 -6.08 -13.87 18.93
CA PHE A 525 -5.08 -13.61 17.92
C PHE A 525 -5.67 -12.77 16.79
N PHE A 526 -4.92 -11.79 16.30
CA PHE A 526 -5.19 -11.14 15.03
C PHE A 526 -4.47 -11.94 13.94
N MET A 527 -5.25 -12.73 13.19
CA MET A 527 -4.78 -13.54 12.08
C MET A 527 -4.73 -12.69 10.81
N CYS A 528 -3.53 -12.35 10.37
CA CYS A 528 -3.30 -11.47 9.23
C CYS A 528 -3.34 -12.25 7.91
N LEU A 529 -4.54 -12.66 7.48
CA LEU A 529 -4.71 -13.36 6.21
C LEU A 529 -4.48 -12.41 5.02
N PRO A 530 -4.13 -12.94 3.83
CA PRO A 530 -3.80 -12.11 2.67
C PRO A 530 -4.90 -11.11 2.27
N GLU A 531 -6.16 -11.46 2.49
CA GLU A 531 -7.31 -10.63 2.12
C GLU A 531 -7.77 -9.69 3.26
N GLN A 532 -7.59 -10.09 4.52
CA GLN A 532 -8.05 -9.32 5.68
C GLN A 532 -7.50 -9.85 7.01
N VAL A 533 -7.53 -9.01 8.04
CA VAL A 533 -7.28 -9.43 9.42
C VAL A 533 -8.55 -9.99 10.07
N LEU A 534 -8.44 -11.20 10.62
CA LEU A 534 -9.50 -11.88 11.38
C LEU A 534 -9.11 -12.01 12.86
N VAL A 535 -10.09 -12.15 13.75
CA VAL A 535 -9.89 -12.32 15.19
C VAL A 535 -10.24 -13.74 15.61
N TYR A 536 -9.30 -14.46 16.22
CA TYR A 536 -9.47 -15.85 16.67
C TYR A 536 -9.39 -15.91 18.18
N GLY A 537 -10.44 -16.35 18.88
CA GLY A 537 -10.44 -16.50 20.34
C GLY A 537 -11.34 -17.66 20.80
N ASP A 538 -11.20 -18.24 21.98
CA ASP A 538 -10.00 -18.28 22.79
C ASP A 538 -9.04 -19.36 22.25
N CYS A 539 -7.74 -19.05 22.23
CA CYS A 539 -6.71 -19.91 21.66
C CYS A 539 -5.54 -20.23 22.62
N ALA A 540 -5.54 -19.66 23.83
CA ALA A 540 -4.42 -19.80 24.77
C ALA A 540 -4.80 -19.97 26.25
N VAL A 541 -6.00 -19.58 26.70
CA VAL A 541 -6.28 -19.45 28.15
C VAL A 541 -7.19 -20.54 28.69
N ASN A 542 -8.40 -20.71 28.14
CA ASN A 542 -9.45 -21.54 28.72
C ASN A 542 -9.53 -22.93 28.04
N PRO A 543 -9.13 -24.03 28.72
CA PRO A 543 -9.09 -25.37 28.12
C PRO A 543 -10.45 -25.87 27.61
N ASP A 544 -11.49 -25.76 28.44
CA ASP A 544 -12.85 -26.18 28.13
C ASP A 544 -13.83 -25.22 28.81
N PRO A 545 -14.16 -24.07 28.17
CA PRO A 545 -15.07 -23.09 28.74
C PRO A 545 -16.51 -23.61 28.73
N ASP A 546 -17.26 -23.34 29.82
CA ASP A 546 -18.70 -23.58 29.85
C ASP A 546 -19.47 -22.56 28.97
N ALA A 547 -20.78 -22.75 28.80
CA ALA A 547 -21.59 -21.91 27.91
C ALA A 547 -21.60 -20.42 28.33
N GLU A 548 -21.59 -20.12 29.63
CA GLU A 548 -21.55 -18.73 30.11
C GLU A 548 -20.18 -18.08 29.85
N THR A 549 -19.10 -18.81 30.08
CA THR A 549 -17.72 -18.38 29.83
C THR A 549 -17.50 -18.19 28.33
N LEU A 550 -17.97 -19.11 27.50
CA LEU A 550 -17.87 -19.02 26.05
C LEU A 550 -18.65 -17.82 25.50
N ALA A 551 -19.82 -17.52 26.06
CA ALA A 551 -20.56 -16.30 25.75
C ALA A 551 -19.76 -15.04 26.16
N ASP A 552 -19.13 -15.04 27.34
CA ASP A 552 -18.28 -13.92 27.80
C ASP A 552 -17.08 -13.70 26.86
N ILE A 553 -16.40 -14.78 26.44
CA ILE A 553 -15.30 -14.76 25.46
C ILE A 553 -15.76 -14.11 24.15
N ALA A 554 -16.95 -14.46 23.66
CA ALA A 554 -17.49 -13.92 22.42
C ALA A 554 -17.72 -12.41 22.50
N LEU A 555 -18.28 -11.92 23.61
CA LEU A 555 -18.50 -10.50 23.84
C LEU A 555 -17.18 -9.73 23.97
N GLN A 556 -16.22 -10.25 24.75
CA GLN A 556 -14.89 -9.65 24.89
C GLN A 556 -14.12 -9.60 23.57
N SER A 557 -14.27 -10.64 22.74
CA SER A 557 -13.66 -10.73 21.41
C SER A 557 -14.28 -9.75 20.42
N ALA A 558 -15.61 -9.57 20.47
CA ALA A 558 -16.30 -8.55 19.67
C ALA A 558 -15.84 -7.14 20.01
N ASP A 559 -15.86 -6.79 21.31
CA ASP A 559 -15.42 -5.47 21.77
C ASP A 559 -13.95 -5.21 21.40
N SER A 560 -13.10 -6.23 21.47
CA SER A 560 -11.72 -6.11 21.05
C SER A 560 -11.58 -5.92 19.54
N ALA A 561 -12.30 -6.67 18.72
CA ALA A 561 -12.30 -6.49 17.27
C ALA A 561 -12.66 -5.04 16.90
N GLU A 562 -13.76 -4.52 17.46
CA GLU A 562 -14.21 -3.15 17.23
C GLU A 562 -13.20 -2.11 17.69
N ARG A 563 -12.59 -2.31 18.87
CA ARG A 563 -11.53 -1.41 19.37
C ARG A 563 -10.34 -1.32 18.44
N PHE A 564 -10.00 -2.39 17.74
CA PHE A 564 -8.92 -2.41 16.74
C PHE A 564 -9.41 -2.08 15.32
N GLY A 565 -10.69 -1.70 15.17
CA GLY A 565 -11.29 -1.23 13.92
C GLY A 565 -11.69 -2.35 12.96
N ILE A 566 -11.80 -3.59 13.46
CA ILE A 566 -12.32 -4.75 12.74
C ILE A 566 -13.82 -4.84 13.08
N PRO A 567 -14.74 -4.74 12.10
CA PRO A 567 -16.17 -4.84 12.37
C PRO A 567 -16.49 -6.19 13.02
N ALA A 568 -17.22 -6.23 14.14
CA ALA A 568 -17.51 -7.49 14.84
C ALA A 568 -18.65 -8.27 14.18
N ARG A 569 -18.30 -9.35 13.48
CA ARG A 569 -19.21 -10.39 12.99
C ARG A 569 -18.76 -11.71 13.57
N VAL A 570 -19.40 -12.13 14.67
CA VAL A 570 -18.94 -13.19 15.56
C VAL A 570 -19.56 -14.53 15.18
N ALA A 571 -18.72 -15.46 14.71
CA ALA A 571 -19.10 -16.85 14.48
C ALA A 571 -18.71 -17.70 15.70
N MET A 572 -19.70 -18.32 16.33
CA MET A 572 -19.47 -19.32 17.38
C MET A 572 -19.20 -20.67 16.71
N ILE A 573 -17.94 -21.10 16.72
CA ILE A 573 -17.45 -22.22 15.93
C ILE A 573 -17.83 -23.56 16.57
N SER A 574 -18.26 -24.50 15.74
CA SER A 574 -18.57 -25.88 16.10
C SER A 574 -18.35 -26.81 14.91
N TYR A 575 -18.39 -28.13 15.14
CA TYR A 575 -18.39 -29.10 14.06
C TYR A 575 -19.77 -29.24 13.37
N SER A 576 -20.80 -28.53 13.85
CA SER A 576 -22.16 -28.52 13.28
C SER A 576 -22.65 -27.09 13.00
N THR A 577 -23.51 -26.94 11.99
CA THR A 577 -24.16 -25.68 11.63
C THR A 577 -25.66 -25.72 11.95
N GLY A 578 -26.15 -24.75 12.71
CA GLY A 578 -27.57 -24.60 13.06
C GLY A 578 -28.14 -25.77 13.89
N HIS A 579 -29.14 -26.47 13.32
CA HIS A 579 -29.83 -27.61 13.96
C HIS A 579 -29.41 -28.97 13.39
N SER A 580 -28.41 -29.02 12.50
CA SER A 580 -28.04 -30.26 11.78
C SER A 580 -27.38 -31.32 12.67
N GLY A 581 -26.79 -30.91 13.80
CA GLY A 581 -26.12 -31.79 14.76
C GLY A 581 -26.62 -31.58 16.18
N SER A 582 -26.53 -32.65 16.96
CA SER A 582 -26.81 -32.70 18.40
C SER A 582 -25.62 -33.29 19.15
N GLY A 583 -25.48 -32.94 20.43
CA GLY A 583 -24.38 -33.40 21.26
C GLY A 583 -23.92 -32.32 22.23
N VAL A 584 -23.29 -32.75 23.32
CA VAL A 584 -22.91 -31.86 24.45
C VAL A 584 -22.13 -30.63 23.98
N ASP A 585 -21.16 -30.79 23.07
CA ASP A 585 -20.35 -29.68 22.57
C ASP A 585 -21.13 -28.73 21.65
N VAL A 586 -22.06 -29.24 20.84
CA VAL A 586 -22.92 -28.41 19.98
C VAL A 586 -23.95 -27.66 20.82
N ASP A 587 -24.52 -28.34 21.82
CA ASP A 587 -25.50 -27.77 22.74
C ASP A 587 -24.86 -26.68 23.62
N LYS A 588 -23.60 -26.87 24.04
CA LYS A 588 -22.77 -25.85 24.72
C LYS A 588 -22.63 -24.58 23.88
N VAL A 589 -22.24 -24.73 22.61
CA VAL A 589 -22.08 -23.57 21.70
C VAL A 589 -23.41 -22.90 21.40
N ARG A 590 -24.49 -23.69 21.23
CA ARG A 590 -25.85 -23.15 21.01
C ARG A 590 -26.33 -22.35 22.20
N GLU A 591 -26.12 -22.85 23.41
CA GLU A 591 -26.49 -22.16 24.64
C GLU A 591 -25.63 -20.90 24.85
N ALA A 592 -24.33 -20.96 24.59
CA ALA A 592 -23.46 -19.78 24.61
C ALA A 592 -23.92 -18.69 23.62
N THR A 593 -24.33 -19.11 22.41
CA THR A 593 -24.87 -18.21 21.38
C THR A 593 -26.15 -17.52 21.88
N ARG A 594 -27.07 -18.26 22.51
CA ARG A 594 -28.30 -17.70 23.10
C ARG A 594 -27.99 -16.67 24.18
N ILE A 595 -27.11 -17.02 25.13
CA ILE A 595 -26.70 -16.14 26.23
C ILE A 595 -26.05 -14.86 25.70
N ALA A 596 -25.16 -14.97 24.70
CA ALA A 596 -24.49 -13.80 24.13
C ALA A 596 -25.47 -12.87 23.40
N LYS A 597 -26.41 -13.42 22.61
CA LYS A 597 -27.47 -12.64 21.94
C LYS A 597 -28.41 -11.95 22.93
N GLU A 598 -28.73 -12.58 24.05
CA GLU A 598 -29.56 -11.97 25.10
C GLU A 598 -28.86 -10.80 25.79
N LYS A 599 -27.54 -10.90 26.00
CA LYS A 599 -26.74 -9.84 26.61
C LYS A 599 -26.46 -8.67 25.65
N ARG A 600 -26.23 -8.94 24.36
CA ARG A 600 -25.93 -7.95 23.32
C ARG A 600 -26.76 -8.21 22.06
N PRO A 601 -28.05 -7.85 22.04
CA PRO A 601 -28.92 -8.04 20.86
C PRO A 601 -28.49 -7.23 19.63
N ASP A 602 -27.69 -6.19 19.83
CA ASP A 602 -27.10 -5.34 18.80
C ASP A 602 -25.94 -6.01 18.03
N LEU A 603 -25.29 -7.00 18.64
CA LEU A 603 -24.09 -7.63 18.08
C LEU A 603 -24.46 -8.63 16.99
N LEU A 604 -23.80 -8.53 15.83
CA LEU A 604 -23.87 -9.54 14.77
C LEU A 604 -23.13 -10.81 15.22
N LEU A 605 -23.85 -11.71 15.88
CA LEU A 605 -23.34 -12.97 16.40
C LEU A 605 -24.22 -14.12 15.93
N ASP A 606 -23.62 -15.22 15.49
CA ASP A 606 -24.38 -16.42 15.14
C ASP A 606 -23.61 -17.72 15.39
N GLY A 607 -24.36 -18.79 15.60
CA GLY A 607 -23.81 -20.04 16.10
C GLY A 607 -24.88 -21.09 16.41
N PRO A 608 -24.50 -22.38 16.49
CA PRO A 608 -23.20 -22.94 16.11
C PRO A 608 -23.00 -22.89 14.59
N LEU A 609 -21.79 -22.57 14.15
CA LEU A 609 -21.38 -22.55 12.73
C LEU A 609 -20.13 -23.42 12.52
N GLN A 610 -20.12 -24.19 11.43
CA GLN A 610 -18.87 -24.77 10.94
C GLN A 610 -17.96 -23.69 10.36
N TYR A 611 -16.65 -23.93 10.39
CA TYR A 611 -15.66 -22.97 9.91
C TYR A 611 -15.86 -22.59 8.44
N ASP A 612 -16.21 -23.56 7.58
CA ASP A 612 -16.51 -23.32 6.16
C ASP A 612 -17.76 -22.45 5.97
N ALA A 613 -18.82 -22.70 6.75
CA ALA A 613 -20.03 -21.86 6.77
C ALA A 613 -19.77 -20.45 7.32
N ALA A 614 -18.83 -20.29 8.25
CA ALA A 614 -18.45 -18.98 8.77
C ALA A 614 -17.61 -18.17 7.76
N ALA A 615 -16.72 -18.83 7.01
CA ALA A 615 -15.72 -18.18 6.17
C ALA A 615 -16.11 -18.04 4.68
N ILE A 616 -16.85 -19.00 4.10
CA ILE A 616 -17.08 -19.07 2.64
C ILE A 616 -18.54 -18.72 2.33
N ALA A 617 -18.76 -17.65 1.56
CA ALA A 617 -20.09 -17.16 1.20
C ALA A 617 -20.97 -18.21 0.51
N ASP A 618 -20.42 -18.98 -0.43
CA ASP A 618 -21.18 -20.02 -1.16
C ASP A 618 -21.64 -21.16 -0.24
N VAL A 619 -20.78 -21.55 0.72
CA VAL A 619 -21.12 -22.57 1.72
C VAL A 619 -22.16 -22.03 2.70
N ALA A 620 -22.02 -20.76 3.11
CA ALA A 620 -22.98 -20.06 3.96
C ALA A 620 -24.37 -20.00 3.33
N ALA A 621 -24.46 -19.68 2.03
CA ALA A 621 -25.72 -19.66 1.29
C ALA A 621 -26.45 -21.02 1.33
N THR A 622 -25.71 -22.12 1.43
CA THR A 622 -26.28 -23.47 1.51
C THR A 622 -26.59 -23.88 2.95
N LYS A 623 -25.66 -23.68 3.88
CA LYS A 623 -25.74 -24.20 5.27
C LYS A 623 -26.43 -23.27 6.26
N ALA A 624 -26.40 -21.96 6.02
CA ALA A 624 -26.93 -20.92 6.91
C ALA A 624 -27.43 -19.68 6.14
N PRO A 625 -28.38 -19.82 5.19
CA PRO A 625 -28.78 -18.75 4.26
C PRO A 625 -29.33 -17.47 4.92
N ASN A 626 -29.92 -17.60 6.10
CA ASN A 626 -30.53 -16.48 6.82
C ASN A 626 -29.61 -15.88 7.90
N SER A 627 -28.36 -16.33 7.98
CA SER A 627 -27.41 -15.83 8.98
C SER A 627 -26.82 -14.50 8.53
N PRO A 628 -26.82 -13.45 9.38
CA PRO A 628 -26.13 -12.21 9.08
C PRO A 628 -24.60 -12.30 9.24
N VAL A 629 -24.09 -13.44 9.73
CA VAL A 629 -22.66 -13.67 10.02
C VAL A 629 -22.03 -14.69 9.08
N ALA A 630 -22.75 -15.76 8.71
CA ALA A 630 -22.20 -16.83 7.90
C ALA A 630 -21.64 -16.29 6.55
N GLY A 631 -20.44 -16.75 6.19
CA GLY A 631 -19.69 -16.32 5.01
C GLY A 631 -19.07 -14.92 5.11
N LYS A 632 -19.28 -14.21 6.23
CA LYS A 632 -18.86 -12.82 6.45
C LYS A 632 -18.21 -12.63 7.83
N ALA A 633 -17.91 -13.72 8.53
CA ALA A 633 -17.40 -13.69 9.89
C ALA A 633 -15.99 -13.08 9.93
N THR A 634 -15.79 -12.18 10.88
CA THR A 634 -14.52 -11.50 11.16
C THR A 634 -13.94 -11.91 12.51
N VAL A 635 -14.78 -12.43 13.40
CA VAL A 635 -14.41 -12.90 14.74
C VAL A 635 -14.85 -14.36 14.87
N TYR A 636 -13.90 -15.24 15.18
CA TYR A 636 -14.09 -16.69 15.28
C TYR A 636 -13.90 -17.09 16.73
N VAL A 637 -14.98 -17.57 17.36
CA VAL A 637 -14.99 -17.99 18.76
C VAL A 637 -14.97 -19.52 18.82
N PHE A 638 -13.85 -20.10 19.23
CA PHE A 638 -13.63 -21.54 19.30
C PHE A 638 -14.24 -22.14 20.58
N PRO A 639 -14.76 -23.38 20.51
CA PRO A 639 -15.49 -24.00 21.61
C PRO A 639 -14.61 -24.51 22.75
N ASP A 640 -13.31 -24.68 22.50
CA ASP A 640 -12.31 -25.21 23.43
C ASP A 640 -10.88 -24.86 22.94
N LEU A 641 -9.90 -25.02 23.83
CA LEU A 641 -8.50 -24.67 23.57
C LEU A 641 -7.83 -25.59 22.55
N ASN A 642 -8.18 -26.88 22.49
CA ASN A 642 -7.55 -27.80 21.54
C ASN A 642 -7.93 -27.39 20.11
N THR A 643 -9.21 -27.09 19.89
CA THR A 643 -9.72 -26.59 18.61
C THR A 643 -9.06 -25.25 18.27
N GLY A 644 -9.13 -24.26 19.17
CA GLY A 644 -8.56 -22.92 18.92
C GLY A 644 -7.05 -22.96 18.66
N ASN A 645 -6.27 -23.59 19.53
CA ASN A 645 -4.81 -23.63 19.44
C ASN A 645 -4.31 -24.36 18.18
N THR A 646 -4.95 -25.49 17.85
CA THR A 646 -4.57 -26.27 16.66
C THR A 646 -4.92 -25.50 15.39
N THR A 647 -6.11 -24.89 15.33
CA THR A 647 -6.57 -24.18 14.14
C THR A 647 -5.73 -22.94 13.84
N TYR A 648 -5.46 -22.06 14.80
CA TYR A 648 -4.68 -20.85 14.49
C TYR A 648 -3.26 -21.20 14.04
N LYS A 649 -2.62 -22.20 14.66
CA LYS A 649 -1.26 -22.64 14.26
C LYS A 649 -1.26 -23.31 12.90
N ALA A 650 -2.26 -24.13 12.62
CA ALA A 650 -2.41 -24.76 11.31
C ALA A 650 -2.56 -23.70 10.21
N VAL A 651 -3.39 -22.67 10.44
CA VAL A 651 -3.58 -21.55 9.51
C VAL A 651 -2.29 -20.73 9.38
N GLN A 652 -1.67 -20.33 10.50
CA GLN A 652 -0.41 -19.58 10.52
C GLN A 652 0.67 -20.26 9.67
N ARG A 653 0.89 -21.57 9.91
CA ARG A 653 1.97 -22.32 9.25
C ARG A 653 1.64 -22.70 7.81
N SER A 654 0.39 -23.03 7.51
CA SER A 654 0.01 -23.47 6.15
C SER A 654 -0.17 -22.30 5.19
N ALA A 655 -0.63 -21.14 5.69
CA ALA A 655 -0.81 -19.93 4.88
C ALA A 655 0.39 -18.97 4.94
N ASN A 656 1.40 -19.26 5.78
CA ASN A 656 2.56 -18.41 6.02
C ASN A 656 2.17 -16.95 6.34
N VAL A 657 1.26 -16.79 7.31
CA VAL A 657 0.70 -15.50 7.70
C VAL A 657 1.22 -15.04 9.06
N ILE A 658 1.28 -13.72 9.25
CA ILE A 658 1.55 -13.12 10.56
C ILE A 658 0.38 -13.40 11.50
N SER A 659 0.66 -13.76 12.74
CA SER A 659 -0.34 -13.94 13.79
C SER A 659 0.05 -13.10 14.99
N ILE A 660 -0.68 -12.00 15.23
CA ILE A 660 -0.35 -11.08 16.31
C ILE A 660 -1.12 -11.49 17.57
N GLY A 661 -0.39 -11.81 18.64
CA GLY A 661 -0.95 -12.25 19.92
C GLY A 661 -0.23 -13.47 20.51
N PRO A 662 -0.80 -14.12 21.55
CA PRO A 662 -2.15 -13.87 22.08
C PRO A 662 -2.29 -12.56 22.84
N MET A 663 -3.29 -11.76 22.48
CA MET A 663 -3.71 -10.60 23.28
C MET A 663 -4.68 -11.06 24.36
N LEU A 664 -4.33 -10.92 25.63
CA LEU A 664 -5.21 -11.24 26.75
C LEU A 664 -6.28 -10.17 26.93
N GLN A 665 -7.47 -10.61 27.31
CA GLN A 665 -8.66 -9.81 27.50
C GLN A 665 -9.20 -10.00 28.92
N GLY A 666 -9.94 -9.02 29.42
CA GLY A 666 -10.60 -9.12 30.73
C GLY A 666 -9.71 -8.85 31.95
N LEU A 667 -8.40 -8.60 31.80
CA LEU A 667 -7.51 -8.20 32.89
C LEU A 667 -7.65 -6.70 33.24
N LYS A 668 -7.43 -6.33 34.51
CA LYS A 668 -7.46 -4.92 34.96
C LYS A 668 -6.33 -4.07 34.38
N ARG A 669 -5.17 -4.67 34.14
CA ARG A 669 -4.00 -4.05 33.52
C ARG A 669 -3.47 -5.00 32.43
N PRO A 670 -2.93 -4.46 31.33
CA PRO A 670 -2.61 -5.27 30.16
C PRO A 670 -1.35 -6.10 30.40
N VAL A 671 -1.49 -7.40 30.22
CA VAL A 671 -0.43 -8.40 30.24
C VAL A 671 -0.65 -9.24 28.99
N ASN A 672 0.35 -9.38 28.14
CA ASN A 672 0.26 -10.22 26.96
C ASN A 672 1.38 -11.26 26.94
N ASP A 673 1.03 -12.42 26.38
CA ASP A 673 1.94 -13.54 26.22
C ASP A 673 2.44 -13.59 24.77
N LEU A 674 3.62 -14.16 24.58
CA LEU A 674 4.23 -14.42 23.29
C LEU A 674 4.34 -15.93 23.08
N SER A 675 4.31 -16.34 21.82
CA SER A 675 4.74 -17.69 21.47
C SER A 675 6.27 -17.78 21.61
N ARG A 676 6.79 -18.91 22.11
CA ARG A 676 8.25 -19.18 22.09
C ARG A 676 8.84 -19.15 20.67
N GLY A 677 8.02 -19.43 19.67
CA GLY A 677 8.37 -19.34 18.25
C GLY A 677 8.06 -17.97 17.61
N ALA A 678 7.78 -16.93 18.42
CA ALA A 678 7.50 -15.59 17.92
C ALA A 678 8.70 -15.02 17.16
N LEU A 679 8.39 -14.36 16.05
CA LEU A 679 9.31 -13.55 15.27
C LEU A 679 9.48 -12.18 15.94
N VAL A 680 10.52 -11.44 15.54
CA VAL A 680 10.79 -10.09 16.07
C VAL A 680 9.58 -9.17 15.84
N GLU A 681 8.96 -9.26 14.66
CA GLU A 681 7.78 -8.47 14.32
C GLU A 681 6.57 -8.81 15.21
N ASP A 682 6.35 -10.09 15.54
CA ASP A 682 5.29 -10.51 16.48
C ASP A 682 5.46 -9.81 17.84
N ILE A 683 6.71 -9.68 18.31
CA ILE A 683 7.03 -9.00 19.57
C ILE A 683 6.73 -7.50 19.45
N VAL A 684 7.18 -6.86 18.36
CA VAL A 684 6.94 -5.42 18.11
C VAL A 684 5.44 -5.10 18.11
N TYR A 685 4.64 -5.88 17.38
CA TYR A 685 3.19 -5.64 17.31
C TYR A 685 2.46 -6.03 18.60
N THR A 686 2.95 -7.02 19.35
CA THR A 686 2.39 -7.34 20.68
C THR A 686 2.68 -6.21 21.68
N ILE A 687 3.86 -5.59 21.62
CA ILE A 687 4.17 -4.37 22.40
C ILE A 687 3.23 -3.24 22.01
N ALA A 688 3.02 -2.99 20.72
CA ALA A 688 2.10 -1.95 20.23
C ALA A 688 0.66 -2.17 20.73
N ILE A 689 0.14 -3.40 20.63
CA ILE A 689 -1.18 -3.77 21.13
C ILE A 689 -1.28 -3.57 22.65
N THR A 690 -0.25 -3.96 23.41
CA THR A 690 -0.20 -3.78 24.86
C THR A 690 -0.24 -2.30 25.24
N ALA A 691 0.48 -1.46 24.50
CA ALA A 691 0.46 0.00 24.67
C ALA A 691 -0.93 0.58 24.37
N ILE A 692 -1.62 0.11 23.34
CA ILE A 692 -3.00 0.52 23.03
C ILE A 692 -3.96 0.11 24.16
N GLN A 693 -3.87 -1.14 24.65
CA GLN A 693 -4.70 -1.61 25.76
C GLN A 693 -4.47 -0.79 27.03
N ALA A 694 -3.22 -0.38 27.29
CA ALA A 694 -2.86 0.49 28.41
C ALA A 694 -3.36 1.93 28.23
N GLY A 695 -3.37 2.43 26.99
CA GLY A 695 -3.87 3.77 26.63
C GLY A 695 -5.37 3.97 26.85
N GLN A 696 -6.12 2.87 26.81
CA GLN A 696 -7.58 2.86 26.88
C GLN A 696 -8.13 2.50 28.27
N ASN A 697 -7.26 2.20 29.24
CA ASN A 697 -7.63 1.81 30.60
C ASN A 697 -7.86 2.98 31.55
#